data_AF-A0A8J2HHQ2-F1
#
_entry.id   AF-A0A8J2HHQ2-F1
#
_cell.length_a   1.000
_cell.length_b   1.000
_cell.length_c   1.000
_cell.angle_alpha   90.00
_cell.angle_beta   90.00
_cell.angle_gamma   90.00
#
_symmetry.space_group_name_H-M   'P 1'
#
loop_
_entity.id
_entity.type
_entity.pdbx_description
1 polymer ?
#
loop_
_entity_poly.entity_id
_entity_poly.type
_entity_poly.pdbx_seq_one_letter_code
_entity_poly.pdbx_strand_id
1 'polypeptide(L)'
;MASSEIDDFLSGPLVTWFGSCLEDPDALANYYDLVDGMLLHNVFLQIDPEPLHDGVIPSYSNPSVRIKNLEMIISNIRKFYEEDLGYLVIKLPDPVKLGKEPELHVSEIHLLLQLLLGCAVHCPNKKDFITKIFSLPEIVQSGIADCIKNVTEMTEIVINQDTMGDPSEVFKLMKQFLHERDFYREKCKSTMSGDLSGAAGSPSQDESAKNQQANAVKSDQENHHYAVELADWKSKIRKQRHELEEKTEALAECKEELEHMRATVAKLKQENQELMHEARAVKTYRDELDAMMQKAERVDKLEAQVLRYQEKISDIDFYKIRVEELREDNRMLMENREMLEDQLNVQKRRAEKAFELESEIIKYKALINDMNLERAAEKEKYQELQEENSQLHKLKKAADDEAARASVSESEESVPDNRLSEQLTSNAQTRALKLELENRRLTALVDSLKENSFHESSSRLLELEKEKKKLSLKIDSLTDNNERLSQQNADLESVCKQALEENKKLQNTLKNQRMSFERQQQDYQTKHTKIVEMENNYETVVKEKQRVQSLLESVQRRADELDRSLESANQKLDEYRNVEKKLKDSEVKCNDLEAKILALEKDKDAALRDVHKYREAIEEKDVAIDKSTNTIEVLEKKIQELDREIDNSNSQIVRLQEIERSSKELDARAAIDKETLETLESNLIAEKMNTQQIHAALDKLGLTVDVLLSLSAENFAEKLINLPEVAIHVNKLINESLKNHVDAPVAKEREDEDMKPLKEHIEMVEALKKDLESTAMKLIMSESTAESLLEEQAKLQVSVTTLTSKNSSLNAQCTALQLANSQLVAEKEELLKDREIQQRTHQQLLHDQVTLQSLHEQLNNEYENLVQERENLKTNLRDIKTKERTWKETCERLESKNKILMAEQEASATHIKSLNNLRGEHSKLKDDFRNLYSAMEKLKIDYRSLQEDYKKNKIESNRLSLKLTELQGELSIKDESYSNMELQNSKLNQRCEMLAQMNSGLDNNRRSLMDHVSVLLNQYQDLLTHSLEDKEHYHMEEKIYRDQVNHLSRQKEKLEEKIMEYYRNKQSCSTKKKRFGANLVKRVRKAGSELLHKNRQSWTEDSRQDRHAGTRRTVYYTDDFPSPTSSLTHDSKLSDTLPIPSVNDTDGPSNLDTSRTEARPGESRPFLIYNKISAVINEPKNTIVAENSTPNDEIPDTTIPVNKDGTSKVGNSIWYEYGCV
;
A
#
# COMPACT_ATOMS: atom_id res chain seq x y z
N MET A 1 -53.63 -17.72 25.39
CA MET A 1 -52.69 -17.65 24.26
C MET A 1 -51.35 -18.04 24.86
N ALA A 2 -50.33 -17.19 24.98
CA ALA A 2 -49.07 -17.40 25.76
C ALA A 2 -48.86 -18.79 26.41
N SER A 3 -49.52 -19.12 27.54
CA SER A 3 -49.41 -20.45 28.19
C SER A 3 -49.54 -21.65 27.23
N SER A 4 -50.51 -21.65 26.32
CA SER A 4 -50.67 -22.74 25.34
C SER A 4 -49.50 -22.81 24.38
N GLU A 5 -49.01 -21.65 23.92
CA GLU A 5 -47.86 -21.56 23.01
C GLU A 5 -46.55 -21.99 23.70
N ILE A 6 -46.45 -21.81 25.02
CA ILE A 6 -45.37 -22.32 25.86
C ILE A 6 -45.49 -23.85 26.03
N ASP A 7 -46.68 -24.37 26.34
CA ASP A 7 -46.92 -25.81 26.52
C ASP A 7 -46.69 -26.59 25.20
N ASP A 8 -47.15 -26.04 24.08
CA ASP A 8 -46.92 -26.56 22.71
C ASP A 8 -45.43 -26.49 22.32
N PHE A 9 -44.69 -25.49 22.81
CA PHE A 9 -43.24 -25.37 22.59
C PHE A 9 -42.42 -26.35 23.45
N LEU A 10 -42.75 -26.47 24.74
CA LEU A 10 -42.07 -27.38 25.68
C LEU A 10 -42.27 -28.85 25.32
N SER A 11 -43.44 -29.21 24.77
CA SER A 11 -43.70 -30.54 24.21
C SER A 11 -43.16 -30.74 22.79
N GLY A 12 -42.50 -29.72 22.22
CA GLY A 12 -41.98 -29.71 20.84
C GLY A 12 -40.68 -30.49 20.63
N PRO A 13 -40.32 -30.76 19.35
CA PRO A 13 -39.15 -31.57 19.01
C PRO A 13 -37.81 -30.93 19.41
N LEU A 14 -37.69 -29.59 19.35
CA LEU A 14 -36.48 -28.88 19.79
C LEU A 14 -36.22 -29.03 21.29
N VAL A 15 -37.26 -28.91 22.12
CA VAL A 15 -37.11 -29.04 23.58
C VAL A 15 -36.88 -30.49 23.98
N THR A 16 -37.53 -31.44 23.29
CA THR A 16 -37.28 -32.88 23.46
C THR A 16 -35.82 -33.25 23.11
N TRP A 17 -35.28 -32.71 22.02
CA TRP A 17 -33.86 -32.84 21.68
C TRP A 17 -32.95 -32.23 22.73
N PHE A 18 -33.23 -30.99 23.14
CA PHE A 18 -32.41 -30.25 24.08
C PHE A 18 -32.34 -30.96 25.45
N GLY A 19 -33.46 -31.50 25.95
CA GLY A 19 -33.50 -32.31 27.16
C GLY A 19 -32.62 -33.56 27.08
N SER A 20 -32.53 -34.21 25.91
CA SER A 20 -31.61 -35.34 25.68
C SER A 20 -30.13 -34.95 25.67
N CYS A 21 -29.82 -33.65 25.62
CA CYS A 21 -28.46 -33.13 25.69
C CYS A 21 -28.00 -32.79 27.13
N LEU A 22 -28.92 -32.72 28.09
CA LEU A 22 -28.60 -32.47 29.50
C LEU A 22 -28.07 -33.73 30.21
N GLU A 23 -27.28 -33.55 31.27
CA GLU A 23 -26.84 -34.66 32.14
C GLU A 23 -27.98 -35.17 33.03
N ASP A 24 -28.89 -34.27 33.42
CA ASP A 24 -30.13 -34.54 34.14
C ASP A 24 -31.31 -33.96 33.33
N PRO A 25 -32.15 -34.78 32.67
CA PRO A 25 -33.31 -34.30 31.93
C PRO A 25 -34.36 -33.59 32.80
N ASP A 26 -34.47 -33.94 34.09
CA ASP A 26 -35.45 -33.34 35.00
C ASP A 26 -35.04 -31.91 35.44
N ALA A 27 -33.82 -31.46 35.10
CA ALA A 27 -33.35 -30.10 35.33
C ALA A 27 -34.04 -29.04 34.46
N LEU A 28 -34.75 -29.44 33.39
CA LEU A 28 -35.62 -28.57 32.59
C LEU A 28 -37.08 -28.75 33.02
N ALA A 29 -37.40 -28.30 34.24
CA ALA A 29 -38.72 -28.50 34.83
C ALA A 29 -39.76 -27.48 34.33
N ASN A 30 -39.34 -26.30 33.88
CA ASN A 30 -40.22 -25.25 33.37
C ASN A 30 -39.54 -24.32 32.34
N TYR A 31 -40.35 -23.52 31.64
CA TYR A 31 -39.93 -22.60 30.59
C TYR A 31 -38.86 -21.56 31.03
N TYR A 32 -38.89 -21.10 32.29
CA TYR A 32 -37.91 -20.12 32.77
C TYR A 32 -36.52 -20.74 33.00
N ASP A 33 -36.41 -22.05 33.25
CA ASP A 33 -35.11 -22.73 33.42
C ASP A 33 -34.29 -22.68 32.12
N LEU A 34 -34.97 -22.75 30.98
CA LEU A 34 -34.39 -22.58 29.65
C LEU A 34 -33.96 -21.13 29.40
N VAL A 35 -34.83 -20.17 29.72
CA VAL A 35 -34.61 -18.73 29.45
C VAL A 35 -33.67 -18.06 30.45
N ASP A 36 -33.31 -18.73 31.56
CA ASP A 36 -32.23 -18.29 32.45
C ASP A 36 -30.86 -18.27 31.75
N GLY A 37 -30.70 -19.08 30.69
CA GLY A 37 -29.48 -19.20 29.90
C GLY A 37 -28.49 -20.26 30.40
N MET A 38 -28.55 -20.63 31.69
CA MET A 38 -27.65 -21.63 32.29
C MET A 38 -27.64 -22.97 31.55
N LEU A 39 -28.82 -23.54 31.27
CA LEU A 39 -28.92 -24.82 30.55
C LEU A 39 -28.44 -24.69 29.10
N LEU A 40 -28.75 -23.58 28.43
CA LEU A 40 -28.33 -23.31 27.04
C LEU A 40 -26.80 -23.25 26.94
N HIS A 41 -26.13 -22.60 27.90
CA HIS A 41 -24.68 -22.52 27.99
C HIS A 41 -24.04 -23.89 28.25
N ASN A 42 -24.60 -24.68 29.17
CA ASN A 42 -24.13 -26.04 29.46
C ASN A 42 -24.21 -26.99 28.25
N VAL A 43 -25.20 -26.80 27.36
CA VAL A 43 -25.26 -27.52 26.08
C VAL A 43 -24.29 -26.93 25.05
N PHE A 44 -24.11 -25.60 25.00
CA PHE A 44 -23.11 -24.97 24.13
C PHE A 44 -21.67 -25.45 24.45
N LEU A 45 -21.32 -25.63 25.72
CA LEU A 45 -20.02 -26.16 26.15
C LEU A 45 -19.74 -27.61 25.70
N GLN A 46 -20.77 -28.38 25.31
CA GLN A 46 -20.58 -29.70 24.67
C GLN A 46 -20.30 -29.58 23.15
N ILE A 47 -20.64 -28.44 22.54
CA ILE A 47 -20.48 -28.11 21.11
C ILE A 47 -19.11 -27.46 20.88
N ASP A 48 -18.78 -26.46 21.69
CA ASP A 48 -17.52 -25.71 21.73
C ASP A 48 -17.04 -25.59 23.19
N PRO A 49 -15.99 -26.32 23.60
CA PRO A 49 -15.45 -26.26 24.96
C PRO A 49 -14.65 -24.99 25.32
N GLU A 50 -14.27 -24.14 24.35
CA GLU A 50 -13.47 -22.93 24.59
C GLU A 50 -14.16 -21.66 24.01
N PRO A 51 -15.40 -21.34 24.44
CA PRO A 51 -16.17 -20.23 23.89
C PRO A 51 -15.52 -18.88 24.17
N LEU A 52 -15.59 -17.97 23.19
CA LEU A 52 -15.00 -16.62 23.28
C LEU A 52 -15.51 -15.79 24.48
N HIS A 53 -16.74 -16.05 24.92
CA HIS A 53 -17.33 -15.41 26.09
C HIS A 53 -17.88 -16.46 27.06
N ASP A 54 -17.20 -16.67 28.19
CA ASP A 54 -17.66 -17.51 29.30
C ASP A 54 -17.96 -16.68 30.56
N GLY A 55 -18.76 -17.23 31.49
CA GLY A 55 -19.24 -16.56 32.69
C GLY A 55 -20.75 -16.28 32.73
N VAL A 56 -21.57 -17.19 32.18
CA VAL A 56 -23.02 -17.20 32.39
C VAL A 56 -23.31 -17.51 33.86
N ILE A 57 -24.23 -16.77 34.49
CA ILE A 57 -24.56 -16.92 35.91
C ILE A 57 -26.06 -17.03 36.15
N PRO A 58 -26.55 -17.79 37.15
CA PRO A 58 -27.99 -17.95 37.37
C PRO A 58 -28.67 -16.60 37.61
N SER A 59 -29.77 -16.31 36.91
CA SER A 59 -30.36 -14.96 36.96
C SER A 59 -31.14 -14.67 38.24
N TYR A 60 -31.61 -15.72 38.93
CA TYR A 60 -32.57 -15.62 40.03
C TYR A 60 -33.80 -14.77 39.67
N SER A 61 -34.31 -14.96 38.45
CA SER A 61 -35.40 -14.18 37.83
C SER A 61 -35.11 -12.70 37.55
N ASN A 62 -33.85 -12.23 37.64
CA ASN A 62 -33.48 -10.86 37.29
C ASN A 62 -33.40 -10.68 35.76
N PRO A 63 -34.28 -9.86 35.13
CA PRO A 63 -34.28 -9.68 33.68
C PRO A 63 -32.94 -9.20 33.13
N SER A 64 -32.25 -8.29 33.83
CA SER A 64 -30.96 -7.75 33.37
C SER A 64 -29.85 -8.80 33.31
N VAL A 65 -29.91 -9.82 34.18
CA VAL A 65 -28.95 -10.93 34.15
C VAL A 65 -29.32 -11.92 33.04
N ARG A 66 -30.62 -12.23 32.84
CA ARG A 66 -31.08 -13.03 31.69
C ARG A 66 -30.69 -12.41 30.35
N ILE A 67 -30.89 -11.10 30.17
CA ILE A 67 -30.47 -10.38 28.96
C ILE A 67 -28.97 -10.59 28.72
N LYS A 68 -28.12 -10.36 29.72
CA LYS A 68 -26.66 -10.52 29.59
C LYS A 68 -26.26 -11.97 29.27
N ASN A 69 -26.88 -12.96 29.93
CA ASN A 69 -26.65 -14.38 29.67
C ASN A 69 -26.99 -14.72 28.20
N LEU A 70 -28.17 -14.31 27.75
CA LEU A 70 -28.67 -14.56 26.40
C LEU A 70 -27.84 -13.83 25.34
N GLU A 71 -27.47 -12.56 25.55
CA GLU A 71 -26.54 -11.80 24.70
C GLU A 71 -25.22 -12.56 24.49
N MET A 72 -24.67 -13.14 25.56
CA MET A 72 -23.39 -13.83 25.52
C MET A 72 -23.48 -15.18 24.77
N ILE A 73 -24.52 -15.97 25.03
CA ILE A 73 -24.79 -17.25 24.34
C ILE A 73 -25.07 -16.99 22.85
N ILE A 74 -25.88 -15.98 22.53
CA ILE A 74 -26.19 -15.57 21.15
C ILE A 74 -24.93 -15.06 20.44
N SER A 75 -24.02 -14.36 21.13
CA SER A 75 -22.74 -13.93 20.57
C SER A 75 -21.84 -15.12 20.22
N ASN A 76 -21.75 -16.11 21.10
CA ASN A 76 -20.96 -17.34 20.85
C ASN A 76 -21.57 -18.16 19.70
N ILE A 77 -22.89 -18.29 19.65
CA ILE A 77 -23.61 -18.95 18.53
C ILE A 77 -23.34 -18.21 17.21
N ARG A 78 -23.47 -16.88 17.15
CA ARG A 78 -23.12 -16.10 15.93
C ARG A 78 -21.69 -16.40 15.50
N LYS A 79 -20.74 -16.29 16.43
CA LYS A 79 -19.30 -16.51 16.16
C LYS A 79 -19.05 -17.91 15.61
N PHE A 80 -19.68 -18.94 16.17
CA PHE A 80 -19.57 -20.32 15.69
C PHE A 80 -20.07 -20.48 14.24
N TYR A 81 -21.20 -19.88 13.89
CA TYR A 81 -21.65 -19.88 12.48
C TYR A 81 -20.70 -19.11 11.56
N GLU A 82 -20.29 -17.90 11.95
CA GLU A 82 -19.58 -16.97 11.05
C GLU A 82 -18.09 -17.29 10.89
N GLU A 83 -17.40 -17.73 11.96
CA GLU A 83 -15.98 -18.05 11.96
C GLU A 83 -15.71 -19.55 11.75
N ASP A 84 -16.41 -20.42 12.47
CA ASP A 84 -16.12 -21.86 12.51
C ASP A 84 -16.85 -22.66 11.40
N LEU A 85 -18.05 -22.22 10.97
CA LEU A 85 -18.79 -22.80 9.84
C LEU A 85 -18.71 -22.00 8.52
N GLY A 86 -18.31 -20.72 8.58
CA GLY A 86 -18.27 -19.82 7.42
C GLY A 86 -19.66 -19.43 6.88
N TYR A 87 -20.69 -19.51 7.71
CA TYR A 87 -22.09 -19.26 7.36
C TYR A 87 -22.56 -17.92 7.94
N LEU A 88 -23.26 -17.09 7.15
CA LEU A 88 -23.75 -15.79 7.63
C LEU A 88 -25.12 -15.92 8.29
N VAL A 89 -25.23 -15.54 9.57
CA VAL A 89 -26.51 -15.56 10.30
C VAL A 89 -27.27 -14.25 10.05
N ILE A 90 -28.38 -14.36 9.31
CA ILE A 90 -29.27 -13.24 8.96
C ILE A 90 -30.08 -12.80 10.17
N LYS A 91 -30.70 -13.77 10.86
CA LYS A 91 -31.69 -13.51 11.90
C LYS A 91 -31.25 -14.11 13.23
N LEU A 92 -30.97 -13.24 14.19
CA LEU A 92 -30.74 -13.65 15.58
C LEU A 92 -32.01 -13.50 16.43
N PRO A 93 -32.16 -14.29 17.51
CA PRO A 93 -33.07 -14.01 18.60
C PRO A 93 -32.78 -12.65 19.25
N ASP A 94 -33.82 -12.00 19.75
CA ASP A 94 -33.69 -10.74 20.51
C ASP A 94 -33.57 -11.01 22.03
N PRO A 95 -32.36 -10.81 22.63
CA PRO A 95 -32.15 -11.08 24.06
C PRO A 95 -32.87 -10.07 24.97
N VAL A 96 -33.18 -8.87 24.49
CA VAL A 96 -33.87 -7.85 25.28
C VAL A 96 -35.35 -8.17 25.39
N LYS A 97 -35.98 -8.63 24.30
CA LYS A 97 -37.34 -9.20 24.33
C LYS A 97 -37.39 -10.43 25.23
N LEU A 98 -36.55 -11.43 24.95
CA LEU A 98 -36.59 -12.72 25.62
C LEU A 98 -36.22 -12.61 27.12
N GLY A 99 -35.27 -11.75 27.49
CA GLY A 99 -34.89 -11.55 28.88
C GLY A 99 -35.94 -10.81 29.72
N LYS A 100 -36.74 -9.91 29.12
CA LYS A 100 -37.78 -9.12 29.81
C LYS A 100 -39.13 -9.82 29.86
N GLU A 101 -39.67 -10.18 28.70
CA GLU A 101 -41.06 -10.64 28.53
C GLU A 101 -41.09 -12.01 27.82
N PRO A 102 -40.47 -13.05 28.43
CA PRO A 102 -40.23 -14.33 27.76
C PRO A 102 -41.52 -15.04 27.32
N GLU A 103 -42.61 -14.89 28.07
CA GLU A 103 -43.91 -15.51 27.79
C GLU A 103 -44.59 -14.96 26.52
N LEU A 104 -44.21 -13.75 26.07
CA LEU A 104 -44.72 -13.12 24.85
C LEU A 104 -43.85 -13.40 23.62
N HIS A 105 -42.71 -14.08 23.81
CA HIS A 105 -41.62 -14.17 22.85
C HIS A 105 -41.07 -15.59 22.67
N VAL A 106 -41.97 -16.59 22.76
CA VAL A 106 -41.67 -18.02 22.54
C VAL A 106 -40.98 -18.28 21.18
N SER A 107 -41.29 -17.48 20.15
CA SER A 107 -40.63 -17.55 18.84
C SER A 107 -39.14 -17.19 18.86
N GLU A 108 -38.69 -16.35 19.80
CA GLU A 108 -37.29 -15.94 19.92
C GLU A 108 -36.45 -17.07 20.54
N ILE A 109 -36.95 -17.74 21.59
CA ILE A 109 -36.28 -18.92 22.18
C ILE A 109 -36.36 -20.16 21.29
N HIS A 110 -37.44 -20.31 20.49
CA HIS A 110 -37.50 -21.33 19.44
C HIS A 110 -36.36 -21.15 18.43
N LEU A 111 -36.16 -19.93 17.92
CA LEU A 111 -35.04 -19.60 17.02
C LEU A 111 -33.67 -19.83 17.69
N LEU A 112 -33.53 -19.54 18.99
CA LEU A 112 -32.30 -19.76 19.74
C LEU A 112 -31.95 -21.25 19.86
N LEU A 113 -32.92 -22.11 20.24
CA LEU A 113 -32.72 -23.57 20.24
C LEU A 113 -32.45 -24.13 18.84
N GLN A 114 -33.09 -23.57 17.82
CA GLN A 114 -32.93 -24.02 16.44
C GLN A 114 -31.52 -23.71 15.89
N LEU A 115 -30.97 -22.52 16.20
CA LEU A 115 -29.58 -22.18 15.90
C LEU A 115 -28.60 -23.03 16.71
N LEU A 116 -28.87 -23.28 18.01
CA LEU A 116 -28.05 -24.14 18.86
C LEU A 116 -27.98 -25.59 18.34
N LEU A 117 -29.12 -26.13 17.88
CA LEU A 117 -29.20 -27.43 17.20
C LEU A 117 -28.35 -27.45 15.92
N GLY A 118 -28.40 -26.38 15.13
CA GLY A 118 -27.56 -26.23 13.95
C GLY A 118 -26.06 -26.25 14.27
N CYS A 119 -25.62 -25.56 15.33
CA CYS A 119 -24.25 -25.67 15.83
C CYS A 119 -23.91 -27.13 16.21
N ALA A 120 -24.79 -27.78 16.99
CA ALA A 120 -24.59 -29.14 17.52
C ALA A 120 -24.45 -30.22 16.45
N VAL A 121 -25.14 -30.09 15.31
CA VAL A 121 -25.01 -31.06 14.19
C VAL A 121 -23.89 -30.74 13.20
N HIS A 122 -23.21 -29.58 13.33
CA HIS A 122 -22.06 -29.23 12.49
C HIS A 122 -20.70 -29.31 13.20
N CYS A 123 -20.67 -29.19 14.54
CA CYS A 123 -19.45 -29.18 15.35
C CYS A 123 -18.58 -30.45 15.27
N PRO A 124 -17.34 -30.43 15.81
CA PRO A 124 -16.46 -31.60 15.81
C PRO A 124 -17.10 -32.83 16.47
N ASN A 125 -17.86 -32.61 17.54
CA ASN A 125 -18.51 -33.66 18.34
C ASN A 125 -19.88 -34.10 17.79
N LYS A 126 -20.30 -33.63 16.60
CA LYS A 126 -21.64 -33.85 16.04
C LYS A 126 -22.14 -35.29 16.01
N LYS A 127 -21.24 -36.28 15.97
CA LYS A 127 -21.60 -37.71 16.05
C LYS A 127 -22.40 -38.04 17.30
N ASP A 128 -22.08 -37.42 18.44
CA ASP A 128 -22.73 -37.72 19.72
C ASP A 128 -24.11 -37.07 19.77
N PHE A 129 -24.24 -35.82 19.29
CA PHE A 129 -25.54 -35.15 19.12
C PHE A 129 -26.45 -35.86 18.10
N ILE A 130 -25.90 -36.31 16.97
CA ILE A 130 -26.64 -37.09 15.96
C ILE A 130 -27.06 -38.45 16.53
N THR A 131 -26.23 -39.09 17.36
CA THR A 131 -26.59 -40.35 18.04
C THR A 131 -27.68 -40.12 19.10
N LYS A 132 -27.63 -39.00 19.86
CA LYS A 132 -28.72 -38.57 20.75
C LYS A 132 -30.03 -38.40 19.95
N ILE A 133 -30.01 -37.69 18.80
CA ILE A 133 -31.17 -37.51 17.91
C ILE A 133 -31.74 -38.87 17.45
N PHE A 134 -30.89 -39.79 16.97
CA PHE A 134 -31.35 -41.12 16.54
C PHE A 134 -31.92 -42.02 17.65
N SER A 135 -31.75 -41.66 18.93
CA SER A 135 -32.38 -42.38 20.06
C SER A 135 -33.78 -41.88 20.41
N LEU A 136 -34.22 -40.75 19.85
CA LEU A 136 -35.54 -40.15 20.07
C LEU A 136 -36.63 -40.82 19.21
N PRO A 137 -37.93 -40.65 19.53
CA PRO A 137 -39.03 -41.20 18.70
C PRO A 137 -39.00 -40.67 17.26
N GLU A 138 -39.40 -41.49 16.29
CA GLU A 138 -39.36 -41.18 14.84
C GLU A 138 -40.08 -39.86 14.47
N ILE A 139 -41.21 -39.57 15.13
CA ILE A 139 -41.96 -38.30 14.96
C ILE A 139 -41.11 -37.09 15.39
N VAL A 140 -40.36 -37.24 16.49
CA VAL A 140 -39.45 -36.21 17.01
C VAL A 140 -38.22 -36.09 16.10
N GLN A 141 -37.67 -37.19 15.60
CA GLN A 141 -36.58 -37.17 14.61
C GLN A 141 -36.98 -36.40 13.34
N SER A 142 -38.20 -36.61 12.82
CA SER A 142 -38.70 -35.85 11.67
C SER A 142 -38.78 -34.35 11.96
N GLY A 143 -39.35 -33.96 13.10
CA GLY A 143 -39.42 -32.56 13.50
C GLY A 143 -38.05 -31.91 13.72
N ILE A 144 -37.08 -32.66 14.23
CA ILE A 144 -35.67 -32.21 14.35
C ILE A 144 -35.04 -32.05 12.96
N ALA A 145 -35.29 -32.96 12.02
CA ALA A 145 -34.78 -32.86 10.66
C ALA A 145 -35.30 -31.61 9.93
N ASP A 146 -36.59 -31.28 10.08
CA ASP A 146 -37.16 -30.03 9.57
C ASP A 146 -36.52 -28.80 10.24
N CYS A 147 -36.28 -28.84 11.56
CA CYS A 147 -35.58 -27.76 12.26
C CYS A 147 -34.13 -27.55 11.78
N ILE A 148 -33.37 -28.63 11.55
CA ILE A 148 -32.01 -28.59 10.97
C ILE A 148 -32.07 -27.99 9.57
N LYS A 149 -32.97 -28.50 8.72
CA LYS A 149 -33.17 -28.01 7.35
C LYS A 149 -33.41 -26.51 7.30
N ASN A 150 -34.19 -25.99 8.25
CA ASN A 150 -34.49 -24.57 8.36
C ASN A 150 -33.29 -23.71 8.84
N VAL A 151 -32.17 -24.29 9.28
CA VAL A 151 -30.88 -23.57 9.54
C VAL A 151 -29.75 -23.98 8.58
N THR A 152 -29.98 -24.89 7.63
CA THR A 152 -29.00 -25.29 6.60
C THR A 152 -29.43 -25.00 5.16
N GLU A 153 -30.73 -24.86 4.88
CA GLU A 153 -31.28 -24.65 3.53
C GLU A 153 -32.13 -23.37 3.40
N MET A 154 -32.64 -22.81 4.51
CA MET A 154 -33.45 -21.58 4.47
C MET A 154 -32.61 -20.30 4.57
N THR A 155 -32.42 -19.66 3.42
CA THR A 155 -31.74 -18.36 3.21
C THR A 155 -32.44 -17.15 3.84
N GLU A 156 -33.36 -17.35 4.78
CA GLU A 156 -33.97 -16.32 5.63
C GLU A 156 -33.37 -16.30 7.05
N ILE A 157 -32.70 -17.37 7.49
CA ILE A 157 -32.09 -17.48 8.82
C ILE A 157 -30.57 -17.55 8.71
N VAL A 158 -30.04 -18.40 7.82
CA VAL A 158 -28.60 -18.64 7.62
C VAL A 158 -28.28 -18.71 6.13
N ILE A 159 -27.11 -18.20 5.72
CA ILE A 159 -26.58 -18.32 4.35
C ILE A 159 -25.30 -19.16 4.38
N ASN A 160 -25.32 -20.33 3.75
CA ASN A 160 -24.14 -21.19 3.65
C ASN A 160 -23.20 -20.68 2.53
N GLN A 161 -21.89 -20.86 2.70
CA GLN A 161 -20.88 -20.32 1.78
C GLN A 161 -21.06 -20.80 0.32
N ASP A 162 -21.54 -22.03 0.10
CA ASP A 162 -21.84 -22.55 -1.25
C ASP A 162 -22.92 -21.74 -2.00
N THR A 163 -23.93 -21.22 -1.27
CA THR A 163 -25.00 -20.39 -1.88
C THR A 163 -24.50 -18.99 -2.25
N MET A 164 -23.38 -18.56 -1.70
CA MET A 164 -22.69 -17.32 -2.11
C MET A 164 -21.91 -17.48 -3.42
N GLY A 165 -21.80 -18.71 -3.95
CA GLY A 165 -21.13 -19.03 -5.21
C GLY A 165 -21.91 -18.67 -6.49
N ASP A 166 -23.23 -18.52 -6.43
CA ASP A 166 -24.05 -18.01 -7.55
C ASP A 166 -24.41 -16.52 -7.33
N PRO A 167 -23.85 -15.60 -8.15
CA PRO A 167 -24.20 -14.18 -8.07
C PRO A 167 -25.70 -13.87 -8.23
N SER A 168 -26.47 -14.76 -8.89
CA SER A 168 -27.91 -14.57 -9.14
C SER A 168 -28.75 -14.65 -7.86
N GLU A 169 -28.57 -15.69 -7.06
CA GLU A 169 -29.26 -15.88 -5.78
C GLU A 169 -28.85 -14.80 -4.77
N VAL A 170 -27.56 -14.48 -4.67
CA VAL A 170 -27.04 -13.41 -3.80
C VAL A 170 -27.66 -12.05 -4.17
N PHE A 171 -27.81 -11.74 -5.46
CA PHE A 171 -28.37 -10.45 -5.92
C PHE A 171 -29.89 -10.35 -5.71
N LYS A 172 -30.60 -11.49 -5.70
CA LYS A 172 -32.03 -11.60 -5.34
C LYS A 172 -32.23 -11.37 -3.84
N LEU A 173 -31.43 -12.02 -2.99
CA LEU A 173 -31.47 -11.86 -1.53
C LEU A 173 -31.06 -10.44 -1.09
N MET A 174 -30.01 -9.87 -1.69
CA MET A 174 -29.58 -8.48 -1.49
C MET A 174 -30.72 -7.48 -1.79
N LYS A 175 -31.55 -7.73 -2.81
CA LYS A 175 -32.72 -6.89 -3.12
C LYS A 175 -33.82 -6.98 -2.07
N GLN A 176 -33.99 -8.15 -1.43
CA GLN A 176 -34.96 -8.33 -0.34
C GLN A 176 -34.51 -7.55 0.90
N PHE A 177 -33.26 -7.69 1.34
CA PHE A 177 -32.73 -6.90 2.47
C PHE A 177 -32.70 -5.39 2.19
N LEU A 178 -32.46 -4.96 0.95
CA LEU A 178 -32.59 -3.55 0.56
C LEU A 178 -34.03 -3.03 0.75
N HIS A 179 -35.04 -3.79 0.33
CA HIS A 179 -36.45 -3.43 0.55
C HIS A 179 -36.81 -3.42 2.03
N GLU A 180 -36.41 -4.44 2.80
CA GLU A 180 -36.76 -4.53 4.21
C GLU A 180 -36.08 -3.42 5.03
N ARG A 181 -34.80 -3.15 4.79
CA ARG A 181 -34.07 -2.02 5.38
C ARG A 181 -34.74 -0.69 5.10
N ASP A 182 -35.19 -0.47 3.86
CA ASP A 182 -35.80 0.81 3.48
C ASP A 182 -37.25 0.92 3.96
N PHE A 183 -37.97 -0.19 4.12
CA PHE A 183 -39.24 -0.28 4.85
C PHE A 183 -39.06 0.05 6.35
N TYR A 184 -38.05 -0.48 7.03
CA TYR A 184 -37.75 -0.09 8.42
C TYR A 184 -37.31 1.37 8.53
N ARG A 185 -36.53 1.89 7.56
CA ARG A 185 -36.16 3.31 7.47
C ARG A 185 -37.41 4.19 7.33
N GLU A 186 -38.40 3.77 6.56
CA GLU A 186 -39.67 4.47 6.39
C GLU A 186 -40.54 4.38 7.66
N LYS A 187 -40.64 3.20 8.27
CA LYS A 187 -41.31 2.99 9.56
C LYS A 187 -40.73 3.90 10.65
N CYS A 188 -39.42 3.95 10.81
CA CYS A 188 -38.75 4.84 11.77
C CYS A 188 -38.98 6.33 11.47
N LYS A 189 -39.02 6.74 10.19
CA LYS A 189 -39.42 8.12 9.83
C LYS A 189 -40.85 8.43 10.26
N SER A 190 -41.79 7.51 10.03
CA SER A 190 -43.19 7.72 10.41
C SER A 190 -43.36 7.79 11.93
N THR A 191 -42.67 6.95 12.71
CA THR A 191 -42.69 7.04 14.19
C THR A 191 -42.13 8.38 14.69
N MET A 192 -41.03 8.86 14.11
CA MET A 192 -40.40 10.14 14.50
C MET A 192 -41.15 11.40 14.00
N SER A 193 -42.25 11.25 13.27
CA SER A 193 -43.03 12.36 12.67
C SER A 193 -44.38 12.63 13.35
N GLY A 194 -44.76 11.86 14.38
CA GLY A 194 -46.12 11.90 14.96
C GLY A 194 -46.39 12.99 16.00
N ASP A 195 -45.40 13.38 16.79
CA ASP A 195 -45.65 13.89 18.16
C ASP A 195 -45.67 15.43 18.33
N LEU A 196 -45.86 16.22 17.26
CA LEU A 196 -45.78 17.70 17.34
C LEU A 196 -46.96 18.51 16.77
N SER A 197 -48.15 17.93 16.61
CA SER A 197 -49.36 18.70 16.27
C SER A 197 -50.66 18.10 16.83
N GLY A 198 -51.07 18.49 18.05
CA GLY A 198 -52.27 17.86 18.66
C GLY A 198 -52.86 18.42 19.96
N ALA A 199 -52.83 19.74 20.25
CA ALA A 199 -53.52 20.29 21.44
C ALA A 199 -53.90 21.79 21.34
N ALA A 200 -55.11 22.13 20.86
CA ALA A 200 -55.72 23.46 21.05
C ALA A 200 -57.24 23.51 20.75
N GLY A 201 -58.07 23.14 21.72
CA GLY A 201 -59.43 23.65 21.95
C GLY A 201 -59.56 23.96 23.46
N SER A 202 -60.46 24.80 23.99
CA SER A 202 -61.66 25.46 23.46
C SER A 202 -61.95 26.75 24.31
N PRO A 203 -62.93 27.61 23.98
CA PRO A 203 -63.05 28.95 24.59
C PRO A 203 -63.97 29.05 25.84
N SER A 204 -63.84 30.13 26.62
CA SER A 204 -64.78 30.52 27.69
C SER A 204 -64.76 32.03 28.03
N GLN A 205 -65.80 32.49 28.74
CA GLN A 205 -66.16 33.89 29.09
C GLN A 205 -65.50 34.36 30.43
N ASP A 206 -65.73 35.53 31.08
CA ASP A 206 -66.63 36.70 30.91
C ASP A 206 -66.18 37.94 31.76
N GLU A 207 -66.95 39.04 31.74
CA GLU A 207 -67.08 40.15 32.73
C GLU A 207 -65.97 41.25 32.90
N SER A 208 -66.24 42.52 33.28
CA SER A 208 -67.46 43.39 33.14
C SER A 208 -67.25 44.90 33.47
N ALA A 209 -68.10 45.77 32.89
CA ALA A 209 -68.58 47.11 33.35
C ALA A 209 -67.55 48.27 33.60
N LYS A 210 -67.87 49.59 33.64
CA LYS A 210 -69.11 50.36 33.94
C LYS A 210 -69.34 51.59 33.00
N ASN A 211 -70.31 52.45 33.33
CA ASN A 211 -71.12 53.24 32.38
C ASN A 211 -71.20 54.77 32.65
N GLN A 212 -71.56 55.54 31.61
CA GLN A 212 -72.23 56.86 31.53
C GLN A 212 -72.33 57.82 32.74
N GLN A 213 -72.13 59.13 32.50
CA GLN A 213 -73.23 60.14 32.62
C GLN A 213 -72.89 61.50 31.97
N ALA A 214 -73.90 62.37 31.80
CA ALA A 214 -73.80 63.72 31.22
C ALA A 214 -74.89 64.66 31.79
N ASN A 215 -74.65 65.98 31.81
CA ASN A 215 -75.67 67.04 31.59
C ASN A 215 -75.04 68.46 31.58
N ALA A 216 -75.82 69.46 31.13
CA ALA A 216 -75.37 70.83 30.83
C ALA A 216 -75.74 71.87 31.91
N VAL A 217 -75.18 73.09 31.79
CA VAL A 217 -75.95 74.37 31.70
C VAL A 217 -75.00 75.54 31.34
N LYS A 218 -75.28 76.23 30.23
CA LYS A 218 -74.49 77.36 29.72
C LYS A 218 -74.76 78.67 30.49
N SER A 219 -73.77 79.57 30.56
CA SER A 219 -73.84 80.88 29.85
C SER A 219 -72.59 81.75 30.08
N ASP A 220 -72.10 81.93 31.32
CA ASP A 220 -70.74 82.45 31.56
C ASP A 220 -69.66 81.39 31.28
N GLN A 221 -70.10 80.13 31.26
CA GLN A 221 -69.23 79.02 30.95
C GLN A 221 -68.68 79.04 29.54
N GLU A 222 -69.29 79.62 28.49
CA GLU A 222 -68.89 79.28 27.11
C GLU A 222 -67.40 79.54 26.80
N ASN A 223 -66.80 80.66 27.25
CA ASN A 223 -65.35 80.87 27.12
C ASN A 223 -64.52 79.88 27.96
N HIS A 224 -65.01 79.47 29.14
CA HIS A 224 -64.39 78.43 29.96
C HIS A 224 -64.63 77.01 29.42
N HIS A 225 -65.74 76.75 28.73
CA HIS A 225 -66.08 75.48 28.10
C HIS A 225 -65.25 75.30 26.84
N TYR A 226 -65.12 76.31 25.99
CA TYR A 226 -64.15 76.28 24.90
C TYR A 226 -62.72 76.17 25.44
N ALA A 227 -62.36 76.81 26.56
CA ALA A 227 -61.04 76.62 27.17
C ALA A 227 -60.82 75.20 27.73
N VAL A 228 -61.83 74.60 28.37
CA VAL A 228 -61.78 73.23 28.94
C VAL A 228 -61.83 72.18 27.84
N GLU A 229 -62.73 72.28 26.86
CA GLU A 229 -62.77 71.41 25.68
C GLU A 229 -61.46 71.50 24.89
N LEU A 230 -60.91 72.70 24.70
CA LEU A 230 -59.62 72.87 24.03
C LEU A 230 -58.44 72.41 24.89
N ALA A 231 -58.58 72.37 26.22
CA ALA A 231 -57.64 71.70 27.13
C ALA A 231 -57.78 70.16 27.08
N ASP A 232 -58.99 69.63 26.96
CA ASP A 232 -59.28 68.19 26.81
C ASP A 232 -58.84 67.68 25.43
N TRP A 233 -59.04 68.45 24.36
CA TRP A 233 -58.49 68.14 23.05
C TRP A 233 -56.96 68.25 23.04
N LYS A 234 -56.37 69.25 23.71
CA LYS A 234 -54.91 69.27 23.95
C LYS A 234 -54.43 68.07 24.79
N SER A 235 -55.23 67.62 25.76
CA SER A 235 -54.94 66.46 26.62
C SER A 235 -55.00 65.15 25.82
N LYS A 236 -56.05 64.96 25.01
CA LYS A 236 -56.18 63.85 24.04
C LYS A 236 -55.04 63.86 23.03
N ILE A 237 -54.67 65.01 22.46
CA ILE A 237 -53.54 65.13 21.53
C ILE A 237 -52.21 64.82 22.22
N ARG A 238 -52.00 65.25 23.48
CA ARG A 238 -50.82 64.85 24.28
C ARG A 238 -50.80 63.35 24.54
N LYS A 239 -51.93 62.75 24.96
CA LYS A 239 -52.02 61.30 25.18
C LYS A 239 -51.79 60.51 23.88
N GLN A 240 -52.37 60.92 22.77
CA GLN A 240 -52.16 60.27 21.46
C GLN A 240 -50.74 60.45 20.94
N ARG A 241 -50.06 61.56 21.26
CA ARG A 241 -48.62 61.72 20.98
C ARG A 241 -47.78 60.79 21.84
N HIS A 242 -48.04 60.72 23.14
CA HIS A 242 -47.32 59.84 24.06
C HIS A 242 -47.55 58.36 23.73
N GLU A 243 -48.78 57.95 23.46
CA GLU A 243 -49.12 56.58 23.02
C GLU A 243 -48.52 56.22 21.66
N LEU A 244 -48.28 57.22 20.79
CA LEU A 244 -47.54 57.02 19.54
C LEU A 244 -46.03 56.95 19.78
N GLU A 245 -45.50 57.75 20.70
CA GLU A 245 -44.11 57.79 21.15
C GLU A 245 -43.71 56.44 21.78
N GLU A 246 -44.47 55.95 22.77
CA GLU A 246 -44.37 54.61 23.36
C GLU A 246 -44.40 53.51 22.29
N LYS A 247 -45.30 53.61 21.30
CA LYS A 247 -45.40 52.63 20.21
C LYS A 247 -44.26 52.74 19.19
N THR A 248 -43.63 53.90 19.03
CA THR A 248 -42.41 54.02 18.22
C THR A 248 -41.16 53.54 18.96
N GLU A 249 -41.12 53.67 20.28
CA GLU A 249 -40.05 53.16 21.15
C GLU A 249 -40.08 51.62 21.20
N ALA A 250 -41.22 51.02 21.53
CA ALA A 250 -41.38 49.55 21.49
C ALA A 250 -41.17 48.96 20.07
N LEU A 251 -41.47 49.72 19.01
CA LEU A 251 -41.20 49.33 17.62
C LEU A 251 -39.74 49.57 17.20
N ALA A 252 -38.95 50.32 17.97
CA ALA A 252 -37.49 50.37 17.85
C ALA A 252 -36.87 49.17 18.60
N GLU A 253 -37.27 48.92 19.84
CA GLU A 253 -36.83 47.76 20.64
C GLU A 253 -37.05 46.44 19.87
N CYS A 254 -38.27 46.18 19.38
CA CYS A 254 -38.57 45.00 18.58
C CYS A 254 -37.83 44.93 17.22
N LYS A 255 -37.24 46.03 16.72
CA LYS A 255 -36.33 45.97 15.55
C LYS A 255 -34.92 45.61 15.97
N GLU A 256 -34.42 46.20 17.05
CA GLU A 256 -33.09 45.91 17.58
C GLU A 256 -32.97 44.45 18.03
N GLU A 257 -34.00 43.90 18.70
CA GLU A 257 -34.11 42.47 18.99
C GLU A 257 -34.08 41.60 17.73
N LEU A 258 -34.82 41.99 16.68
CA LEU A 258 -34.94 41.24 15.43
C LEU A 258 -33.62 41.32 14.63
N GLU A 259 -32.91 42.44 14.67
CA GLU A 259 -31.58 42.60 14.08
C GLU A 259 -30.50 41.83 14.87
N HIS A 260 -30.57 41.82 16.20
CA HIS A 260 -29.76 40.94 17.04
C HIS A 260 -30.00 39.46 16.71
N MET A 261 -31.25 39.03 16.61
CA MET A 261 -31.61 37.65 16.25
C MET A 261 -31.23 37.29 14.81
N ARG A 262 -31.21 38.24 13.88
CA ARG A 262 -30.62 38.04 12.54
C ARG A 262 -29.10 37.85 12.62
N ALA A 263 -28.40 38.62 13.46
CA ALA A 263 -26.96 38.51 13.64
C ALA A 263 -26.55 37.18 14.31
N THR A 264 -27.28 36.72 15.33
CA THR A 264 -27.01 35.40 15.96
C THR A 264 -27.31 34.25 14.99
N VAL A 265 -28.40 34.31 14.22
CA VAL A 265 -28.69 33.31 13.17
C VAL A 265 -27.65 33.34 12.04
N ALA A 266 -27.07 34.50 11.70
CA ALA A 266 -25.97 34.58 10.75
C ALA A 266 -24.69 33.93 11.30
N LYS A 267 -24.33 34.21 12.56
CA LYS A 267 -23.17 33.62 13.25
C LYS A 267 -23.29 32.10 13.38
N LEU A 268 -24.44 31.59 13.84
CA LEU A 268 -24.71 30.15 13.93
C LEU A 268 -24.67 29.46 12.56
N LYS A 269 -25.04 30.14 11.48
CA LYS A 269 -24.90 29.61 10.11
C LYS A 269 -23.45 29.55 9.64
N GLN A 270 -22.63 30.53 10.01
CA GLN A 270 -21.19 30.51 9.74
C GLN A 270 -20.51 29.38 10.54
N GLU A 271 -20.76 29.28 11.84
CA GLU A 271 -20.21 28.23 12.70
C GLU A 271 -20.61 26.82 12.22
N ASN A 272 -21.85 26.64 11.76
CA ASN A 272 -22.31 25.39 11.15
C ASN A 272 -21.58 25.08 9.82
N GLN A 273 -21.29 26.09 9.00
CA GLN A 273 -20.47 25.92 7.79
C GLN A 273 -19.02 25.55 8.14
N GLU A 274 -18.41 26.21 9.12
CA GLU A 274 -17.06 25.93 9.60
C GLU A 274 -16.94 24.50 10.14
N LEU A 275 -17.86 24.06 11.00
CA LEU A 275 -17.97 22.68 11.49
C LEU A 275 -18.20 21.68 10.34
N MET A 276 -18.98 22.04 9.31
CA MET A 276 -19.17 21.21 8.11
C MET A 276 -17.94 21.17 7.19
N HIS A 277 -17.03 22.13 7.28
CA HIS A 277 -15.72 22.09 6.63
C HIS A 277 -14.73 21.25 7.44
N GLU A 278 -14.71 21.40 8.77
CA GLU A 278 -13.88 20.61 9.68
C GLU A 278 -14.23 19.11 9.63
N ALA A 279 -15.52 18.76 9.65
CA ALA A 279 -15.97 17.37 9.50
C ALA A 279 -15.55 16.73 8.16
N ARG A 280 -15.37 17.53 7.10
CA ARG A 280 -14.82 17.06 5.82
C ARG A 280 -13.30 16.87 5.89
N ALA A 281 -12.58 17.76 6.57
CA ALA A 281 -11.14 17.67 6.79
C ALA A 281 -10.79 16.44 7.66
N VAL A 282 -11.53 16.21 8.76
CA VAL A 282 -11.43 15.01 9.59
C VAL A 282 -11.67 13.74 8.77
N LYS A 283 -12.63 13.75 7.84
CA LYS A 283 -12.79 12.62 6.91
C LYS A 283 -11.55 12.43 6.03
N THR A 284 -11.02 13.47 5.38
CA THR A 284 -9.82 13.30 4.53
C THR A 284 -8.60 12.83 5.32
N TYR A 285 -8.42 13.27 6.57
CA TYR A 285 -7.35 12.76 7.43
C TYR A 285 -7.56 11.29 7.84
N ARG A 286 -8.81 10.83 7.96
CA ARG A 286 -9.11 9.41 8.15
C ARG A 286 -8.83 8.60 6.87
N ASP A 287 -9.28 9.08 5.72
CA ASP A 287 -9.02 8.44 4.42
C ASP A 287 -7.49 8.34 4.16
N GLU A 288 -6.71 9.35 4.59
CA GLU A 288 -5.23 9.35 4.58
C GLU A 288 -4.62 8.37 5.62
N LEU A 289 -5.14 8.33 6.84
CA LEU A 289 -4.68 7.41 7.90
C LEU A 289 -4.90 5.95 7.49
N ASP A 290 -6.09 5.61 7.00
CA ASP A 290 -6.43 4.27 6.50
C ASP A 290 -5.49 3.87 5.34
N ALA A 291 -5.17 4.82 4.44
CA ALA A 291 -4.20 4.62 3.36
C ALA A 291 -2.74 4.52 3.82
N MET A 292 -2.39 5.03 5.01
CA MET A 292 -1.07 4.86 5.63
C MET A 292 -0.98 3.55 6.42
N MET A 293 -2.06 3.12 7.09
CA MET A 293 -2.15 1.80 7.73
C MET A 293 -1.97 0.66 6.72
N GLN A 294 -2.65 0.74 5.56
CA GLN A 294 -2.47 -0.24 4.48
C GLN A 294 -1.05 -0.28 3.91
N LYS A 295 -0.30 0.84 3.97
CA LYS A 295 1.12 0.87 3.61
C LYS A 295 1.99 0.23 4.68
N ALA A 296 1.72 0.49 5.96
CA ALA A 296 2.42 -0.13 7.09
C ALA A 296 2.26 -1.66 7.05
N GLU A 297 1.03 -2.17 6.99
CA GLU A 297 0.76 -3.61 6.82
C GLU A 297 1.49 -4.22 5.63
N ARG A 298 1.64 -3.47 4.53
CA ARG A 298 2.35 -3.92 3.34
C ARG A 298 3.87 -3.96 3.55
N VAL A 299 4.42 -3.06 4.35
CA VAL A 299 5.82 -3.12 4.80
C VAL A 299 6.02 -4.33 5.70
N ASP A 300 5.19 -4.53 6.73
CA ASP A 300 5.27 -5.69 7.63
C ASP A 300 5.23 -7.02 6.85
N LYS A 301 4.31 -7.13 5.88
CA LYS A 301 4.17 -8.31 5.01
C LYS A 301 5.37 -8.50 4.06
N LEU A 302 6.14 -7.46 3.76
CA LEU A 302 7.39 -7.53 2.98
C LEU A 302 8.60 -7.84 3.87
N GLU A 303 8.71 -7.25 5.06
CA GLU A 303 9.76 -7.54 6.03
C GLU A 303 9.67 -9.01 6.50
N ALA A 304 8.46 -9.50 6.79
CA ALA A 304 8.20 -10.91 7.05
C ALA A 304 8.44 -11.82 5.82
N GLN A 305 8.61 -11.29 4.60
CA GLN A 305 9.11 -12.07 3.46
C GLN A 305 10.64 -12.03 3.39
N VAL A 306 11.26 -10.87 3.64
CA VAL A 306 12.73 -10.70 3.69
C VAL A 306 13.34 -11.62 4.75
N LEU A 307 12.78 -11.68 5.96
CA LEU A 307 13.22 -12.59 7.03
C LEU A 307 13.16 -14.06 6.55
N ARG A 308 12.03 -14.50 5.96
CA ARG A 308 11.87 -15.84 5.39
C ARG A 308 12.74 -16.13 4.16
N TYR A 309 13.35 -15.12 3.54
CA TYR A 309 14.38 -15.30 2.53
C TYR A 309 15.79 -15.35 3.15
N GLN A 310 16.06 -14.61 4.23
CA GLN A 310 17.31 -14.70 5.00
C GLN A 310 17.46 -16.06 5.69
N GLU A 311 16.38 -16.62 6.26
CA GLU A 311 16.31 -17.99 6.77
C GLU A 311 16.70 -18.99 5.67
N LYS A 312 16.05 -18.91 4.50
CA LYS A 312 16.33 -19.81 3.36
C LYS A 312 17.74 -19.66 2.79
N ILE A 313 18.33 -18.47 2.82
CA ILE A 313 19.74 -18.28 2.45
C ILE A 313 20.64 -19.00 3.47
N SER A 314 20.33 -18.88 4.75
CA SER A 314 21.05 -19.58 5.83
C SER A 314 20.96 -21.11 5.70
N ASP A 315 19.77 -21.64 5.36
CA ASP A 315 19.57 -23.06 5.03
C ASP A 315 20.43 -23.49 3.83
N ILE A 316 20.42 -22.69 2.74
CA ILE A 316 21.18 -22.97 1.53
C ILE A 316 22.69 -22.97 1.81
N ASP A 317 23.21 -22.03 2.59
CA ASP A 317 24.62 -21.99 2.98
C ASP A 317 24.99 -23.17 3.90
N PHE A 318 24.12 -23.56 4.83
CA PHE A 318 24.29 -24.78 5.64
C PHE A 318 24.37 -26.04 4.76
N TYR A 319 23.43 -26.22 3.82
CA TYR A 319 23.45 -27.38 2.92
C TYR A 319 24.63 -27.34 1.95
N LYS A 320 25.07 -26.15 1.51
CA LYS A 320 26.27 -25.97 0.69
C LYS A 320 27.53 -26.41 1.43
N ILE A 321 27.73 -25.92 2.67
CA ILE A 321 28.84 -26.34 3.54
C ILE A 321 28.80 -27.86 3.72
N ARG A 322 27.62 -28.43 4.01
CA ARG A 322 27.49 -29.89 4.21
C ARG A 322 27.77 -30.70 2.94
N VAL A 323 27.49 -30.17 1.75
CA VAL A 323 27.85 -30.79 0.46
C VAL A 323 29.34 -30.64 0.17
N GLU A 324 29.99 -29.56 0.60
CA GLU A 324 31.44 -29.37 0.47
C GLU A 324 32.21 -30.31 1.42
N GLU A 325 31.78 -30.45 2.68
CA GLU A 325 32.26 -31.49 3.61
C GLU A 325 32.15 -32.90 3.01
N LEU A 326 30.95 -33.29 2.57
CA LEU A 326 30.71 -34.63 2.01
C LEU A 326 31.49 -34.90 0.72
N ARG A 327 31.84 -33.86 -0.06
CA ARG A 327 32.73 -34.00 -1.22
C ARG A 327 34.17 -34.28 -0.80
N GLU A 328 34.64 -33.65 0.27
CA GLU A 328 35.98 -33.89 0.80
C GLU A 328 36.09 -35.26 1.48
N ASP A 329 35.09 -35.67 2.27
CA ASP A 329 34.98 -37.04 2.80
C ASP A 329 35.06 -38.08 1.68
N ASN A 330 34.33 -37.86 0.57
CA ASN A 330 34.37 -38.76 -0.59
C ASN A 330 35.71 -38.72 -1.33
N ARG A 331 36.41 -37.58 -1.40
CA ARG A 331 37.77 -37.48 -1.95
C ARG A 331 38.75 -38.31 -1.12
N MET A 332 38.76 -38.10 0.20
CA MET A 332 39.59 -38.84 1.15
C MET A 332 39.29 -40.34 1.10
N LEU A 333 38.03 -40.75 0.95
CA LEU A 333 37.65 -42.16 0.77
C LEU A 333 38.14 -42.74 -0.55
N MET A 334 38.10 -41.97 -1.66
CA MET A 334 38.63 -42.39 -2.96
C MET A 334 40.15 -42.54 -2.95
N GLU A 335 40.88 -41.60 -2.35
CA GLU A 335 42.34 -41.65 -2.20
C GLU A 335 42.76 -42.84 -1.31
N ASN A 336 42.04 -43.11 -0.21
CA ASN A 336 42.23 -44.31 0.59
C ASN A 336 41.92 -45.60 -0.19
N ARG A 337 40.92 -45.59 -1.08
CA ARG A 337 40.57 -46.74 -1.93
C ARG A 337 41.66 -47.03 -2.96
N GLU A 338 42.18 -46.00 -3.62
CA GLU A 338 43.29 -46.10 -4.58
C GLU A 338 44.56 -46.61 -3.90
N MET A 339 44.91 -46.07 -2.72
CA MET A 339 46.03 -46.53 -1.90
C MET A 339 45.90 -48.00 -1.47
N LEU A 340 44.69 -48.47 -1.16
CA LEU A 340 44.41 -49.89 -0.86
C LEU A 340 44.42 -50.78 -2.11
N GLU A 341 43.95 -50.29 -3.26
CA GLU A 341 44.05 -50.99 -4.55
C GLU A 341 45.51 -51.18 -4.96
N ASP A 342 46.36 -50.17 -4.77
CA ASP A 342 47.80 -50.28 -5.04
C ASP A 342 48.52 -51.22 -4.09
N GLN A 343 48.21 -51.18 -2.79
CA GLN A 343 48.71 -52.20 -1.84
C GLN A 343 48.29 -53.61 -2.26
N LEU A 344 47.03 -53.82 -2.66
CA LEU A 344 46.53 -55.10 -3.15
C LEU A 344 47.25 -55.52 -4.45
N ASN A 345 47.51 -54.59 -5.37
CA ASN A 345 48.25 -54.86 -6.61
C ASN A 345 49.72 -55.22 -6.34
N VAL A 346 50.37 -54.62 -5.34
CA VAL A 346 51.70 -55.03 -4.87
C VAL A 346 51.68 -56.45 -4.30
N GLN A 347 50.66 -56.82 -3.51
CA GLN A 347 50.54 -58.20 -3.02
C GLN A 347 50.23 -59.21 -4.15
N LYS A 348 49.42 -58.85 -5.16
CA LYS A 348 49.18 -59.69 -6.35
C LYS A 348 50.47 -59.98 -7.11
N ARG A 349 51.25 -58.94 -7.46
CA ARG A 349 52.56 -59.08 -8.13
C ARG A 349 53.52 -59.95 -7.32
N ARG A 350 53.48 -59.86 -5.98
CA ARG A 350 54.27 -60.72 -5.09
C ARG A 350 53.83 -62.18 -5.10
N ALA A 351 52.52 -62.44 -5.17
CA ALA A 351 51.96 -63.78 -5.30
C ALA A 351 52.24 -64.39 -6.69
N GLU A 352 52.11 -63.61 -7.76
CA GLU A 352 52.48 -63.98 -9.12
C GLU A 352 53.96 -64.42 -9.19
N LYS A 353 54.88 -63.60 -8.65
CA LYS A 353 56.31 -63.95 -8.57
C LYS A 353 56.56 -65.21 -7.71
N ALA A 354 55.74 -65.48 -6.70
CA ALA A 354 55.81 -66.73 -5.94
C ALA A 354 55.37 -67.94 -6.78
N PHE A 355 54.27 -67.85 -7.52
CA PHE A 355 53.82 -68.91 -8.43
C PHE A 355 54.81 -69.18 -9.58
N GLU A 356 55.47 -68.15 -10.11
CA GLU A 356 56.57 -68.31 -11.07
C GLU A 356 57.72 -69.14 -10.48
N LEU A 357 58.16 -68.79 -9.26
CA LEU A 357 59.23 -69.53 -8.56
C LEU A 357 58.80 -70.96 -8.18
N GLU A 358 57.54 -71.19 -7.81
CA GLU A 358 57.00 -72.54 -7.61
C GLU A 358 56.98 -73.35 -8.92
N SER A 359 56.62 -72.73 -10.05
CA SER A 359 56.68 -73.35 -11.38
C SER A 359 58.11 -73.72 -11.78
N GLU A 360 59.09 -72.84 -11.52
CA GLU A 360 60.51 -73.13 -11.71
C GLU A 360 60.99 -74.28 -10.80
N ILE A 361 60.64 -74.26 -9.52
CA ILE A 361 60.95 -75.35 -8.57
C ILE A 361 60.35 -76.68 -9.03
N ILE A 362 59.14 -76.70 -9.59
CA ILE A 362 58.51 -77.91 -10.14
C ILE A 362 59.26 -78.39 -11.39
N LYS A 363 59.63 -77.50 -12.32
CA LYS A 363 60.44 -77.84 -13.51
C LYS A 363 61.79 -78.44 -13.14
N TYR A 364 62.51 -77.84 -12.19
CA TYR A 364 63.79 -78.36 -11.72
C TYR A 364 63.63 -79.70 -10.96
N LYS A 365 62.56 -79.89 -10.18
CA LYS A 365 62.25 -81.19 -9.57
C LYS A 365 61.97 -82.29 -10.61
N ALA A 366 61.23 -81.97 -11.68
CA ALA A 366 61.00 -82.89 -12.78
C ALA A 366 62.32 -83.27 -13.47
N LEU A 367 63.12 -82.30 -13.88
CA LEU A 367 64.43 -82.53 -14.50
C LEU A 367 65.37 -83.39 -13.62
N ILE A 368 65.39 -83.15 -12.30
CA ILE A 368 66.16 -83.98 -11.36
C ILE A 368 65.62 -85.42 -11.31
N ASN A 369 64.31 -85.61 -11.39
CA ASN A 369 63.69 -86.93 -11.42
C ASN A 369 64.00 -87.66 -12.74
N ASP A 370 63.92 -86.98 -13.88
CA ASP A 370 64.21 -87.54 -15.19
C ASP A 370 65.70 -87.98 -15.28
N MET A 371 66.63 -87.13 -14.85
CA MET A 371 68.05 -87.50 -14.71
C MET A 371 68.29 -88.67 -13.73
N ASN A 372 67.40 -88.90 -12.75
CA ASN A 372 67.51 -90.04 -11.85
C ASN A 372 66.91 -91.32 -12.45
N LEU A 373 65.90 -91.21 -13.32
CA LEU A 373 65.37 -92.31 -14.12
C LEU A 373 66.37 -92.74 -15.20
N GLU A 374 67.01 -91.78 -15.89
CA GLU A 374 68.12 -92.05 -16.82
C GLU A 374 69.26 -92.82 -16.12
N ARG A 375 69.73 -92.32 -14.97
CA ARG A 375 70.72 -93.03 -14.13
C ARG A 375 70.26 -94.39 -13.60
N ALA A 376 68.96 -94.64 -13.51
CA ALA A 376 68.42 -95.94 -13.12
C ALA A 376 68.46 -96.92 -14.32
N ALA A 377 68.01 -96.47 -15.49
CA ALA A 377 68.08 -97.25 -16.73
C ALA A 377 69.54 -97.52 -17.17
N GLU A 378 70.46 -96.57 -16.96
CA GLU A 378 71.90 -96.80 -17.18
C GLU A 378 72.47 -97.88 -16.24
N LYS A 379 72.02 -97.93 -14.98
CA LYS A 379 72.43 -98.97 -14.02
C LYS A 379 71.82 -100.32 -14.36
N GLU A 380 70.55 -100.36 -14.74
CA GLU A 380 69.86 -101.57 -15.17
C GLU A 380 70.54 -102.15 -16.42
N LYS A 381 70.80 -101.33 -17.44
CA LYS A 381 71.57 -101.71 -18.63
C LYS A 381 73.01 -102.13 -18.32
N TYR A 382 73.65 -101.52 -17.32
CA TYR A 382 74.96 -101.97 -16.84
C TYR A 382 74.88 -103.35 -16.16
N GLN A 383 73.81 -103.61 -15.40
CA GLN A 383 73.53 -104.93 -14.82
C GLN A 383 73.25 -105.97 -15.91
N GLU A 384 72.41 -105.66 -16.91
CA GLU A 384 72.18 -106.52 -18.09
C GLU A 384 73.50 -106.88 -18.79
N LEU A 385 74.36 -105.90 -19.08
CA LEU A 385 75.67 -106.12 -19.71
C LEU A 385 76.67 -106.87 -18.81
N GLN A 386 76.52 -106.76 -17.48
CA GLN A 386 77.31 -107.52 -16.51
C GLN A 386 76.81 -108.98 -16.41
N GLU A 387 75.51 -109.22 -16.51
CA GLU A 387 74.91 -110.55 -16.60
C GLU A 387 75.23 -111.20 -17.95
N GLU A 388 75.15 -110.47 -19.07
CA GLU A 388 75.56 -110.94 -20.40
C GLU A 388 77.05 -111.29 -20.41
N ASN A 389 77.94 -110.44 -19.87
CA ASN A 389 79.35 -110.81 -19.68
C ASN A 389 79.51 -112.07 -18.83
N SER A 390 78.70 -112.22 -17.78
CA SER A 390 78.73 -113.42 -16.93
C SER A 390 78.21 -114.67 -17.65
N GLN A 391 77.26 -114.52 -18.59
CA GLN A 391 76.76 -115.59 -19.46
C GLN A 391 77.77 -115.94 -20.55
N LEU A 392 78.37 -114.95 -21.22
CA LEU A 392 79.45 -115.13 -22.19
C LEU A 392 80.69 -115.75 -21.55
N HIS A 393 81.03 -115.41 -20.30
CA HIS A 393 82.11 -116.07 -19.57
C HIS A 393 81.76 -117.53 -19.21
N LYS A 394 80.49 -117.85 -18.89
CA LYS A 394 80.03 -119.24 -18.72
C LYS A 394 80.09 -120.03 -20.04
N LEU A 395 79.63 -119.43 -21.15
CA LEU A 395 79.65 -120.04 -22.49
C LEU A 395 81.07 -120.24 -23.01
N LYS A 396 81.95 -119.24 -22.83
CA LYS A 396 83.37 -119.37 -23.13
C LYS A 396 83.98 -120.50 -22.31
N LYS A 397 83.75 -120.54 -20.99
CA LYS A 397 84.24 -121.63 -20.14
C LYS A 397 83.71 -122.99 -20.62
N ALA A 398 82.44 -123.09 -21.00
CA ALA A 398 81.88 -124.32 -21.55
C ALA A 398 82.56 -124.73 -22.87
N ALA A 399 82.87 -123.77 -23.76
CA ALA A 399 83.63 -124.03 -24.99
C ALA A 399 85.09 -124.42 -24.72
N ASP A 400 85.74 -123.83 -23.72
CA ASP A 400 87.08 -124.21 -23.26
C ASP A 400 87.05 -125.63 -22.64
N ASP A 401 86.02 -125.98 -21.85
CA ASP A 401 85.77 -127.31 -21.26
C ASP A 401 85.41 -128.37 -22.34
N GLU A 402 84.77 -127.97 -23.44
CA GLU A 402 84.47 -128.82 -24.61
C GLU A 402 85.75 -129.08 -25.43
N ALA A 403 86.53 -128.04 -25.71
CA ALA A 403 87.82 -128.13 -26.41
C ALA A 403 88.85 -128.97 -25.64
N ALA A 404 88.79 -128.96 -24.31
CA ALA A 404 89.65 -129.78 -23.44
C ALA A 404 89.33 -131.30 -23.48
N ARG A 405 88.17 -131.71 -24.00
CA ARG A 405 87.71 -133.13 -23.99
C ARG A 405 88.07 -133.95 -25.21
N ALA A 406 88.65 -133.35 -26.26
CA ALA A 406 88.94 -134.02 -27.53
C ALA A 406 90.24 -134.86 -27.55
N SER A 407 90.62 -135.53 -26.46
CA SER A 407 91.83 -136.37 -26.40
C SER A 407 91.85 -137.40 -25.24
N VAL A 408 92.25 -138.65 -25.52
CA VAL A 408 92.48 -139.83 -24.61
C VAL A 408 91.25 -140.76 -24.34
N SER A 409 91.49 -142.04 -23.96
CA SER A 409 90.75 -143.25 -24.42
C SER A 409 90.36 -144.35 -23.38
N GLU A 410 89.35 -145.19 -23.71
CA GLU A 410 89.13 -146.66 -23.45
C GLU A 410 88.72 -147.33 -22.07
N SER A 411 88.22 -148.60 -22.15
CA SER A 411 87.74 -149.62 -21.13
C SER A 411 86.35 -149.42 -20.44
N GLU A 412 85.59 -150.38 -19.85
CA GLU A 412 85.38 -151.88 -19.78
C GLU A 412 83.96 -152.15 -19.11
N GLU A 413 83.18 -153.26 -19.09
CA GLU A 413 83.24 -154.76 -19.18
C GLU A 413 83.41 -155.54 -17.83
N SER A 414 82.88 -156.77 -17.51
CA SER A 414 82.17 -157.84 -18.29
C SER A 414 81.40 -158.97 -17.47
N VAL A 415 80.35 -159.60 -18.07
CA VAL A 415 79.73 -161.00 -17.90
C VAL A 415 79.18 -161.55 -16.52
N PRO A 416 78.75 -162.86 -16.26
CA PRO A 416 78.88 -164.19 -16.96
C PRO A 416 77.75 -165.31 -16.97
N ASP A 417 78.01 -166.38 -17.77
CA ASP A 417 77.74 -167.86 -17.61
C ASP A 417 76.39 -168.62 -17.90
N ASN A 418 76.34 -169.93 -18.33
CA ASN A 418 77.22 -170.77 -19.22
C ASN A 418 76.62 -172.18 -19.69
N ARG A 419 77.44 -172.97 -20.42
CA ARG A 419 77.34 -174.24 -21.24
C ARG A 419 77.22 -175.61 -20.48
N LEU A 420 77.07 -176.85 -21.06
CA LEU A 420 76.55 -177.47 -22.34
C LEU A 420 76.72 -179.05 -22.32
N SER A 421 76.10 -179.81 -23.28
CA SER A 421 76.34 -181.24 -23.73
C SER A 421 75.97 -182.43 -22.77
N GLU A 422 75.84 -183.74 -23.14
CA GLU A 422 75.84 -184.51 -24.42
C GLU A 422 74.97 -185.83 -24.37
N GLN A 423 75.23 -186.86 -25.22
CA GLN A 423 74.32 -187.96 -25.64
C GLN A 423 74.21 -189.26 -24.76
N LEU A 424 73.13 -190.04 -24.97
CA LEU A 424 72.87 -191.47 -24.60
C LEU A 424 72.71 -191.76 -23.07
N THR A 425 72.02 -192.81 -22.57
CA THR A 425 71.41 -194.04 -23.17
C THR A 425 70.03 -194.36 -22.53
N SER A 426 69.27 -195.33 -23.07
CA SER A 426 67.85 -195.60 -22.76
C SER A 426 67.55 -196.60 -21.61
N ASN A 427 66.27 -196.61 -21.19
CA ASN A 427 65.53 -197.72 -20.58
C ASN A 427 65.58 -197.96 -19.05
N ALA A 428 65.54 -196.87 -18.27
CA ALA A 428 64.97 -196.87 -16.91
C ALA A 428 63.75 -195.91 -16.75
N GLN A 429 63.53 -195.02 -17.71
CA GLN A 429 62.61 -193.86 -17.61
C GLN A 429 61.12 -194.24 -17.50
N THR A 430 60.72 -195.42 -17.98
CA THR A 430 59.31 -195.77 -18.26
C THR A 430 58.41 -195.93 -17.02
N ARG A 431 58.97 -196.00 -15.81
CA ARG A 431 58.18 -196.15 -14.55
C ARG A 431 58.02 -194.87 -13.72
N ALA A 432 58.93 -193.89 -13.80
CA ALA A 432 58.82 -192.66 -13.01
C ALA A 432 57.78 -191.68 -13.58
N LEU A 433 57.78 -191.53 -14.91
CA LEU A 433 57.04 -190.49 -15.65
C LEU A 433 55.52 -190.52 -15.40
N LYS A 434 54.95 -191.68 -15.04
CA LYS A 434 53.52 -191.84 -14.79
C LYS A 434 53.00 -191.18 -13.50
N LEU A 435 53.85 -190.96 -12.50
CA LEU A 435 53.44 -190.26 -11.26
C LEU A 435 53.61 -188.73 -11.37
N GLU A 436 54.53 -188.28 -12.22
CA GLU A 436 54.85 -186.86 -12.42
C GLU A 436 53.73 -186.12 -13.18
N LEU A 437 53.06 -186.80 -14.11
CA LEU A 437 51.97 -186.24 -14.92
C LEU A 437 50.69 -185.96 -14.10
N GLU A 438 50.34 -186.83 -13.16
CA GLU A 438 49.14 -186.66 -12.33
C GLU A 438 49.28 -185.42 -11.42
N ASN A 439 50.46 -185.22 -10.86
CA ASN A 439 50.73 -184.09 -9.95
C ASN A 439 50.71 -182.74 -10.71
N ARG A 440 51.24 -182.68 -11.94
CA ARG A 440 51.14 -181.48 -12.80
C ARG A 440 49.70 -181.08 -13.10
N ARG A 441 48.78 -182.05 -13.26
CA ARG A 441 47.36 -181.78 -13.60
C ARG A 441 46.61 -181.07 -12.48
N LEU A 442 46.89 -181.41 -11.22
CA LEU A 442 46.22 -180.78 -10.07
C LEU A 442 46.66 -179.32 -9.86
N THR A 443 47.96 -179.03 -10.02
CA THR A 443 48.50 -177.65 -9.92
C THR A 443 47.84 -176.69 -10.92
N ALA A 444 47.75 -177.09 -12.19
CA ALA A 444 47.20 -176.25 -13.26
C ALA A 444 45.75 -175.82 -13.00
N LEU A 445 44.93 -176.64 -12.34
CA LEU A 445 43.56 -176.28 -11.99
C LEU A 445 43.51 -175.19 -10.91
N VAL A 446 44.37 -175.29 -9.89
CA VAL A 446 44.45 -174.32 -8.78
C VAL A 446 44.84 -172.93 -9.29
N ASP A 447 45.77 -172.86 -10.24
CA ASP A 447 46.23 -171.58 -10.77
C ASP A 447 45.17 -170.90 -11.66
N SER A 448 44.43 -171.67 -12.47
CA SER A 448 43.31 -171.14 -13.28
C SER A 448 42.18 -170.52 -12.44
N LEU A 449 41.95 -171.01 -11.21
CA LEU A 449 40.95 -170.44 -10.30
C LEU A 449 41.41 -169.13 -9.65
N LYS A 450 42.71 -169.02 -9.33
CA LYS A 450 43.31 -167.75 -8.86
C LYS A 450 43.23 -166.68 -9.96
N GLU A 451 43.63 -167.04 -11.18
CA GLU A 451 43.67 -166.15 -12.35
C GLU A 451 42.29 -165.55 -12.66
N ASN A 452 41.24 -166.38 -12.67
CA ASN A 452 39.86 -165.90 -12.81
C ASN A 452 39.44 -164.93 -11.68
N SER A 453 39.76 -165.23 -10.41
CA SER A 453 39.43 -164.35 -9.28
C SER A 453 40.18 -163.01 -9.33
N PHE A 454 41.40 -163.00 -9.89
CA PHE A 454 42.18 -161.80 -10.12
C PHE A 454 41.60 -160.94 -11.25
N HIS A 455 41.13 -161.55 -12.34
CA HIS A 455 40.47 -160.83 -13.42
C HIS A 455 39.12 -160.21 -13.00
N GLU A 456 38.29 -160.91 -12.23
CA GLU A 456 37.01 -160.39 -11.75
C GLU A 456 37.21 -159.20 -10.78
N SER A 457 38.13 -159.34 -9.83
CA SER A 457 38.45 -158.26 -8.87
C SER A 457 39.13 -157.05 -9.55
N SER A 458 40.00 -157.27 -10.53
CA SER A 458 40.62 -156.22 -11.36
C SER A 458 39.58 -155.47 -12.22
N SER A 459 38.65 -156.20 -12.84
CA SER A 459 37.56 -155.57 -13.62
C SER A 459 36.68 -154.68 -12.74
N ARG A 460 36.31 -155.16 -11.55
CA ARG A 460 35.50 -154.39 -10.59
C ARG A 460 36.24 -153.17 -10.03
N LEU A 461 37.55 -153.25 -9.82
CA LEU A 461 38.38 -152.09 -9.47
C LEU A 461 38.38 -151.03 -10.59
N LEU A 462 38.50 -151.46 -11.85
CA LEU A 462 38.49 -150.58 -13.01
C LEU A 462 37.13 -149.88 -13.21
N GLU A 463 36.01 -150.51 -12.86
CA GLU A 463 34.69 -149.88 -12.85
C GLU A 463 34.58 -148.81 -11.76
N LEU A 464 34.99 -149.12 -10.52
CA LEU A 464 35.01 -148.15 -9.42
C LEU A 464 35.95 -146.96 -9.71
N GLU A 465 37.08 -147.17 -10.38
CA GLU A 465 37.99 -146.10 -10.80
C GLU A 465 37.34 -145.19 -11.87
N LYS A 466 36.57 -145.76 -12.82
CA LYS A 466 35.79 -144.98 -13.80
C LYS A 466 34.70 -144.16 -13.11
N GLU A 467 33.96 -144.74 -12.17
CA GLU A 467 32.91 -144.01 -11.42
C GLU A 467 33.50 -142.91 -10.55
N LYS A 468 34.58 -143.18 -9.81
CA LYS A 468 35.37 -142.20 -9.05
C LYS A 468 35.82 -141.04 -9.95
N LYS A 469 36.35 -141.32 -11.14
CA LYS A 469 36.79 -140.27 -12.09
C LYS A 469 35.61 -139.47 -12.65
N LYS A 470 34.47 -140.12 -12.93
CA LYS A 470 33.22 -139.47 -13.37
C LYS A 470 32.62 -138.58 -12.28
N LEU A 471 32.68 -139.01 -11.01
CA LEU A 471 32.23 -138.23 -9.86
C LEU A 471 33.17 -137.04 -9.58
N SER A 472 34.49 -137.22 -9.67
CA SER A 472 35.46 -136.11 -9.61
C SER A 472 35.11 -135.04 -10.62
N LEU A 473 35.06 -135.38 -11.93
CA LEU A 473 34.70 -134.44 -13.00
C LEU A 473 33.34 -133.77 -12.80
N LYS A 474 32.41 -134.39 -12.06
CA LYS A 474 31.13 -133.77 -11.73
C LYS A 474 31.19 -132.85 -10.50
N ILE A 475 32.07 -133.12 -9.54
CA ILE A 475 32.40 -132.20 -8.44
C ILE A 475 33.12 -130.98 -9.00
N ASP A 476 34.17 -131.19 -9.81
CA ASP A 476 34.96 -130.15 -10.48
C ASP A 476 34.02 -129.22 -11.30
N SER A 477 33.14 -129.82 -12.11
CA SER A 477 32.10 -129.09 -12.86
C SER A 477 31.08 -128.34 -11.98
N LEU A 478 30.87 -128.73 -10.72
CA LEU A 478 29.97 -128.04 -9.79
C LEU A 478 30.68 -126.95 -8.99
N THR A 479 31.97 -127.10 -8.68
CA THR A 479 32.78 -126.03 -8.09
C THR A 479 32.94 -124.86 -9.06
N ASP A 480 33.29 -125.13 -10.33
CA ASP A 480 33.39 -124.10 -11.39
C ASP A 480 32.09 -123.27 -11.52
N ASN A 481 30.93 -123.94 -11.46
CA ASN A 481 29.64 -123.25 -11.55
C ASN A 481 29.30 -122.44 -10.29
N ASN A 482 29.66 -122.92 -9.10
CA ASN A 482 29.48 -122.17 -7.85
C ASN A 482 30.40 -120.94 -7.80
N GLU A 483 31.67 -121.08 -8.19
CA GLU A 483 32.62 -119.96 -8.26
C GLU A 483 32.14 -118.90 -9.27
N ARG A 484 31.68 -119.32 -10.46
CA ARG A 484 31.13 -118.38 -11.45
C ARG A 484 29.87 -117.67 -10.97
N LEU A 485 28.96 -118.36 -10.26
CA LEU A 485 27.78 -117.73 -9.66
C LEU A 485 28.15 -116.78 -8.50
N SER A 486 29.16 -117.14 -7.70
CA SER A 486 29.69 -116.28 -6.64
C SER A 486 30.31 -114.99 -7.22
N GLN A 487 31.05 -115.10 -8.32
CA GLN A 487 31.59 -113.93 -9.02
C GLN A 487 30.47 -113.06 -9.59
N GLN A 488 29.48 -113.65 -10.28
CA GLN A 488 28.34 -112.90 -10.80
C GLN A 488 27.55 -112.16 -9.71
N ASN A 489 27.39 -112.74 -8.52
CA ASN A 489 26.78 -112.04 -7.38
C ASN A 489 27.65 -110.89 -6.86
N ALA A 490 28.97 -111.07 -6.78
CA ALA A 490 29.90 -110.00 -6.37
C ALA A 490 29.92 -108.84 -7.38
N ASP A 491 29.87 -109.14 -8.67
CA ASP A 491 29.78 -108.15 -9.76
C ASP A 491 28.45 -107.36 -9.67
N LEU A 492 27.33 -108.05 -9.47
CA LEU A 492 26.02 -107.42 -9.27
C LEU A 492 25.96 -106.56 -8.01
N GLU A 493 26.55 -106.99 -6.90
CA GLU A 493 26.71 -106.15 -5.70
C GLU A 493 27.53 -104.89 -5.97
N SER A 494 28.60 -105.00 -6.77
CA SER A 494 29.44 -103.87 -7.17
C SER A 494 28.65 -102.85 -7.99
N VAL A 495 27.90 -103.32 -9.00
CA VAL A 495 27.01 -102.48 -9.82
C VAL A 495 25.93 -101.80 -8.98
N CYS A 496 25.29 -102.52 -8.05
CA CYS A 496 24.28 -101.93 -7.15
C CYS A 496 24.87 -100.85 -6.24
N LYS A 497 26.09 -101.04 -5.72
CA LYS A 497 26.79 -100.03 -4.90
C LYS A 497 27.18 -98.81 -5.73
N GLN A 498 27.65 -99.00 -6.96
CA GLN A 498 27.96 -97.90 -7.89
C GLN A 498 26.71 -97.09 -8.23
N ALA A 499 25.60 -97.75 -8.59
CA ALA A 499 24.33 -97.09 -8.90
C ALA A 499 23.77 -96.27 -7.71
N LEU A 500 23.92 -96.76 -6.47
CA LEU A 500 23.55 -95.99 -5.27
C LEU A 500 24.43 -94.75 -5.08
N GLU A 501 25.74 -94.87 -5.27
CA GLU A 501 26.68 -93.74 -5.14
C GLU A 501 26.47 -92.70 -6.27
N GLU A 502 26.11 -93.13 -7.48
CA GLU A 502 25.72 -92.24 -8.58
C GLU A 502 24.38 -91.54 -8.33
N ASN A 503 23.35 -92.25 -7.85
CA ASN A 503 22.07 -91.65 -7.51
C ASN A 503 22.24 -90.59 -6.41
N LYS A 504 23.05 -90.88 -5.39
CA LYS A 504 23.45 -89.93 -4.33
C LYS A 504 24.23 -88.73 -4.86
N LYS A 505 25.13 -88.89 -5.85
CA LYS A 505 25.78 -87.77 -6.56
C LYS A 505 24.75 -86.92 -7.32
N LEU A 506 23.88 -87.55 -8.11
CA LEU A 506 22.82 -86.87 -8.88
C LEU A 506 21.88 -86.08 -7.98
N GLN A 507 21.46 -86.66 -6.84
CA GLN A 507 20.60 -86.01 -5.85
C GLN A 507 21.27 -84.78 -5.22
N ASN A 508 22.59 -84.85 -4.93
CA ASN A 508 23.36 -83.69 -4.49
C ASN A 508 23.50 -82.62 -5.59
N THR A 509 23.73 -83.01 -6.86
CA THR A 509 23.76 -82.08 -8.00
C THR A 509 22.42 -81.37 -8.17
N LEU A 510 21.30 -82.09 -8.09
CA LEU A 510 19.94 -81.54 -8.15
C LEU A 510 19.67 -80.55 -7.00
N LYS A 511 20.11 -80.89 -5.77
CA LYS A 511 20.01 -79.99 -4.61
C LYS A 511 20.83 -78.72 -4.81
N ASN A 512 22.05 -78.83 -5.32
CA ASN A 512 22.91 -77.69 -5.61
C ASN A 512 22.36 -76.81 -6.74
N GLN A 513 21.76 -77.41 -7.78
CA GLN A 513 21.08 -76.69 -8.85
C GLN A 513 19.85 -75.93 -8.32
N ARG A 514 19.03 -76.53 -7.45
CA ARG A 514 17.91 -75.82 -6.78
C ARG A 514 18.40 -74.63 -5.95
N MET A 515 19.39 -74.85 -5.07
CA MET A 515 20.01 -73.79 -4.26
C MET A 515 20.63 -72.67 -5.12
N SER A 516 21.14 -73.00 -6.30
CA SER A 516 21.65 -72.02 -7.27
C SER A 516 20.52 -71.22 -7.92
N PHE A 517 19.42 -71.89 -8.29
CA PHE A 517 18.27 -71.26 -8.92
C PHE A 517 17.50 -70.35 -7.95
N GLU A 518 17.31 -70.77 -6.70
CA GLU A 518 16.72 -69.97 -5.62
C GLU A 518 17.56 -68.70 -5.35
N ARG A 519 18.89 -68.83 -5.27
CA ARG A 519 19.79 -67.67 -5.20
C ARG A 519 19.64 -66.76 -6.42
N GLN A 520 19.61 -67.32 -7.63
CA GLN A 520 19.52 -66.53 -8.85
C GLN A 520 18.18 -65.78 -8.94
N GLN A 521 17.08 -66.40 -8.49
CA GLN A 521 15.76 -65.78 -8.36
C GLN A 521 15.75 -64.65 -7.32
N GLN A 522 16.39 -64.83 -6.17
CA GLN A 522 16.55 -63.80 -5.13
C GLN A 522 17.43 -62.63 -5.61
N ASP A 523 18.47 -62.92 -6.39
CA ASP A 523 19.31 -61.95 -7.09
C ASP A 523 18.50 -61.15 -8.13
N TYR A 524 17.61 -61.79 -8.88
CA TYR A 524 16.71 -61.10 -9.82
C TYR A 524 15.67 -60.25 -9.10
N GLN A 525 15.07 -60.74 -8.00
CA GLN A 525 14.12 -59.96 -7.19
C GLN A 525 14.78 -58.71 -6.60
N THR A 526 15.96 -58.84 -5.96
CA THR A 526 16.67 -57.68 -5.40
C THR A 526 17.17 -56.69 -6.45
N LYS A 527 17.53 -57.16 -7.67
CA LYS A 527 17.80 -56.27 -8.82
C LYS A 527 16.54 -55.57 -9.29
N HIS A 528 15.40 -56.25 -9.35
CA HIS A 528 14.12 -55.66 -9.75
C HIS A 528 13.64 -54.59 -8.75
N THR A 529 13.73 -54.84 -7.44
CA THR A 529 13.43 -53.84 -6.41
C THR A 529 14.28 -52.58 -6.59
N LYS A 530 15.59 -52.74 -6.80
CA LYS A 530 16.51 -51.62 -7.05
C LYS A 530 16.22 -50.86 -8.35
N ILE A 531 15.73 -51.53 -9.39
CA ILE A 531 15.27 -50.86 -10.62
C ILE A 531 14.05 -49.98 -10.31
N VAL A 532 13.05 -50.50 -9.59
CA VAL A 532 11.85 -49.72 -9.19
C VAL A 532 12.20 -48.55 -8.26
N GLU A 533 13.15 -48.74 -7.33
CA GLU A 533 13.69 -47.65 -6.50
C GLU A 533 14.36 -46.56 -7.36
N MET A 534 15.15 -46.94 -8.37
CA MET A 534 15.80 -46.01 -9.29
C MET A 534 14.81 -45.31 -10.24
N GLU A 535 13.75 -45.99 -10.66
CA GLU A 535 12.66 -45.42 -11.46
C GLU A 535 11.87 -44.37 -10.67
N ASN A 536 11.50 -44.68 -9.41
CA ASN A 536 10.86 -43.72 -8.49
C ASN A 536 11.76 -42.50 -8.19
N ASN A 537 13.06 -42.72 -7.99
CA ASN A 537 14.03 -41.64 -7.81
C ASN A 537 14.17 -40.79 -9.08
N TYR A 538 14.21 -41.41 -10.25
CA TYR A 538 14.23 -40.70 -11.53
C TYR A 538 12.98 -39.85 -11.75
N GLU A 539 11.78 -40.40 -11.49
CA GLU A 539 10.53 -39.65 -11.60
C GLU A 539 10.48 -38.46 -10.63
N THR A 540 11.02 -38.64 -9.42
CA THR A 540 11.15 -37.56 -8.43
C THR A 540 12.10 -36.46 -8.91
N VAL A 541 13.26 -36.81 -9.48
CA VAL A 541 14.21 -35.86 -10.08
C VAL A 541 13.61 -35.18 -11.32
N VAL A 542 12.77 -35.86 -12.12
CA VAL A 542 12.06 -35.26 -13.26
C VAL A 542 11.02 -34.24 -12.79
N LYS A 543 10.24 -34.54 -11.75
CA LYS A 543 9.29 -33.60 -11.14
C LYS A 543 10.00 -32.38 -10.57
N GLU A 544 11.10 -32.57 -9.85
CA GLU A 544 11.88 -31.45 -9.31
C GLU A 544 12.56 -30.62 -10.41
N LYS A 545 13.04 -31.25 -11.49
CA LYS A 545 13.52 -30.54 -12.69
C LYS A 545 12.41 -29.69 -13.31
N GLN A 546 11.18 -30.20 -13.43
CA GLN A 546 10.03 -29.42 -13.93
C GLN A 546 9.68 -28.25 -13.00
N ARG A 547 9.78 -28.44 -11.68
CA ARG A 547 9.59 -27.37 -10.68
C ARG A 547 10.64 -26.28 -10.82
N VAL A 548 11.91 -26.64 -10.94
CA VAL A 548 13.04 -25.71 -11.15
C VAL A 548 12.93 -24.99 -12.50
N GLN A 549 12.56 -25.69 -13.57
CA GLN A 549 12.29 -25.11 -14.89
C GLN A 549 11.20 -24.03 -14.82
N SER A 550 10.08 -24.33 -14.16
CA SER A 550 8.95 -23.40 -13.97
C SER A 550 9.35 -22.16 -13.14
N LEU A 551 10.20 -22.36 -12.13
CA LEU A 551 10.79 -21.29 -11.32
C LEU A 551 11.74 -20.42 -12.15
N LEU A 552 12.61 -21.03 -12.97
CA LEU A 552 13.54 -20.32 -13.85
C LEU A 552 12.78 -19.42 -14.83
N GLU A 553 11.74 -19.95 -15.48
CA GLU A 553 10.88 -19.17 -16.39
C GLU A 553 10.11 -18.05 -15.65
N SER A 554 9.73 -18.25 -14.39
CA SER A 554 9.10 -17.21 -13.57
C SER A 554 10.09 -16.13 -13.11
N VAL A 555 11.37 -16.47 -12.94
CA VAL A 555 12.45 -15.52 -12.65
C VAL A 555 12.81 -14.75 -13.92
N GLN A 556 12.94 -15.43 -15.06
CA GLN A 556 13.17 -14.82 -16.37
C GLN A 556 12.07 -13.81 -16.70
N ARG A 557 10.79 -14.21 -16.64
CA ARG A 557 9.66 -13.30 -16.86
C ARG A 557 9.66 -12.10 -15.91
N ARG A 558 10.17 -12.23 -14.68
CA ARG A 558 10.31 -11.12 -13.73
C ARG A 558 11.50 -10.20 -14.06
N ALA A 559 12.60 -10.74 -14.57
CA ALA A 559 13.71 -9.96 -15.10
C ALA A 559 13.27 -9.17 -16.35
N ASP A 560 12.65 -9.82 -17.32
CA ASP A 560 12.16 -9.20 -18.56
C ASP A 560 11.14 -8.06 -18.28
N GLU A 561 10.38 -8.14 -17.17
CA GLU A 561 9.43 -7.11 -16.73
C GLU A 561 10.12 -5.96 -15.98
N LEU A 562 11.16 -6.26 -15.19
CA LEU A 562 12.01 -5.25 -14.55
C LEU A 562 12.79 -4.43 -15.58
N ASP A 563 13.36 -5.08 -16.60
CA ASP A 563 14.06 -4.42 -17.70
C ASP A 563 13.11 -3.50 -18.47
N ARG A 564 11.91 -3.97 -18.84
CA ARG A 564 10.87 -3.12 -19.46
C ARG A 564 10.42 -1.96 -18.56
N SER A 565 10.36 -2.17 -17.25
CA SER A 565 10.07 -1.09 -16.29
C SER A 565 11.21 -0.08 -16.19
N LEU A 566 12.47 -0.52 -16.28
CA LEU A 566 13.67 0.31 -16.26
C LEU A 566 13.80 1.11 -17.57
N GLU A 567 13.50 0.52 -18.71
CA GLU A 567 13.39 1.19 -20.01
C GLU A 567 12.36 2.33 -19.97
N SER A 568 11.18 2.06 -19.40
CA SER A 568 10.12 3.08 -19.21
C SER A 568 10.50 4.17 -18.21
N ALA A 569 11.27 3.83 -17.17
CA ALA A 569 11.80 4.81 -16.22
C ALA A 569 12.85 5.72 -16.89
N ASN A 570 13.75 5.16 -17.70
CA ASN A 570 14.75 5.91 -18.47
C ASN A 570 14.10 6.87 -19.48
N GLN A 571 13.08 6.42 -20.22
CA GLN A 571 12.32 7.28 -21.14
C GLN A 571 11.71 8.48 -20.41
N LYS A 572 11.05 8.26 -19.26
CA LYS A 572 10.51 9.35 -18.42
C LYS A 572 11.60 10.28 -17.88
N LEU A 573 12.78 9.75 -17.55
CA LEU A 573 13.92 10.53 -17.08
C LEU A 573 14.46 11.46 -18.19
N ASP A 574 14.52 10.98 -19.43
CA ASP A 574 14.86 11.83 -20.59
C ASP A 574 13.74 12.80 -20.99
N GLU A 575 12.47 12.46 -20.78
CA GLU A 575 11.36 13.45 -20.86
C GLU A 575 11.55 14.56 -19.82
N TYR A 576 11.86 14.22 -18.56
CA TYR A 576 12.13 15.21 -17.51
C TYR A 576 13.38 16.07 -17.81
N ARG A 577 14.47 15.49 -18.33
CA ARG A 577 15.65 16.27 -18.81
C ARG A 577 15.27 17.25 -19.93
N ASN A 578 14.38 16.85 -20.84
CA ASN A 578 13.89 17.73 -21.90
C ASN A 578 12.98 18.85 -21.35
N VAL A 579 12.22 18.60 -20.27
CA VAL A 579 11.47 19.64 -19.55
C VAL A 579 12.41 20.57 -18.78
N GLU A 580 13.40 20.04 -18.07
CA GLU A 580 14.44 20.80 -17.36
C GLU A 580 15.20 21.75 -18.30
N LYS A 581 15.57 21.26 -19.49
CA LYS A 581 16.20 22.08 -20.53
C LYS A 581 15.27 23.20 -21.02
N LYS A 582 14.00 22.89 -21.31
CA LYS A 582 13.00 23.90 -21.71
C LYS A 582 12.73 24.93 -20.60
N LEU A 583 12.83 24.52 -19.33
CA LEU A 583 12.70 25.41 -18.18
C LEU A 583 13.88 26.39 -18.13
N LYS A 584 15.13 25.90 -18.23
CA LYS A 584 16.34 26.74 -18.32
C LYS A 584 16.32 27.68 -19.53
N ASP A 585 15.91 27.17 -20.69
CA ASP A 585 15.70 27.96 -21.91
C ASP A 585 14.62 29.03 -21.72
N SER A 586 13.71 28.90 -20.74
CA SER A 586 12.66 29.88 -20.43
C SER A 586 13.07 30.84 -19.32
N GLU A 587 13.79 30.36 -18.32
CA GLU A 587 14.43 31.15 -17.25
C GLU A 587 15.38 32.20 -17.82
N VAL A 588 16.23 31.82 -18.79
CA VAL A 588 17.07 32.78 -19.54
C VAL A 588 16.22 33.85 -20.24
N LYS A 589 15.08 33.49 -20.85
CA LYS A 589 14.18 34.46 -21.50
C LYS A 589 13.48 35.37 -20.49
N CYS A 590 13.15 34.88 -19.30
CA CYS A 590 12.63 35.73 -18.22
C CYS A 590 13.69 36.75 -17.79
N ASN A 591 14.92 36.32 -17.56
CA ASN A 591 16.04 37.19 -17.19
C ASN A 591 16.33 38.25 -18.29
N ASP A 592 16.29 37.86 -19.57
CA ASP A 592 16.42 38.79 -20.71
C ASP A 592 15.27 39.82 -20.76
N LEU A 593 14.04 39.40 -20.43
CA LEU A 593 12.86 40.28 -20.38
C LEU A 593 12.90 41.21 -19.17
N GLU A 594 13.31 40.75 -18.00
CA GLU A 594 13.51 41.57 -16.80
C GLU A 594 14.60 42.62 -17.01
N ALA A 595 15.74 42.24 -17.59
CA ALA A 595 16.80 43.18 -17.97
C ALA A 595 16.29 44.23 -18.97
N LYS A 596 15.39 43.84 -19.89
CA LYS A 596 14.77 44.75 -20.85
C LYS A 596 13.71 45.67 -20.21
N ILE A 597 12.97 45.20 -19.21
CA ILE A 597 12.05 46.02 -18.41
C ILE A 597 12.85 47.07 -17.64
N LEU A 598 13.91 46.68 -16.93
CA LEU A 598 14.81 47.60 -16.21
C LEU A 598 15.43 48.67 -17.13
N ALA A 599 15.79 48.31 -18.36
CA ALA A 599 16.24 49.28 -19.36
C ALA A 599 15.14 50.27 -19.74
N LEU A 600 13.93 49.79 -20.05
CA LEU A 600 12.77 50.63 -20.40
C LEU A 600 12.30 51.52 -19.24
N GLU A 601 12.39 51.06 -18.00
CA GLU A 601 12.10 51.87 -16.81
C GLU A 601 13.09 53.01 -16.63
N LYS A 602 14.38 52.73 -16.83
CA LYS A 602 15.46 53.73 -16.80
C LYS A 602 15.32 54.78 -17.91
N ASP A 603 14.93 54.36 -19.11
CA ASP A 603 14.66 55.25 -20.24
C ASP A 603 13.38 56.09 -20.00
N LYS A 604 12.33 55.49 -19.43
CA LYS A 604 11.12 56.19 -18.97
C LYS A 604 11.45 57.22 -17.89
N ASP A 605 12.33 56.92 -16.94
CA ASP A 605 12.79 57.88 -15.92
C ASP A 605 13.74 58.95 -16.48
N ALA A 606 14.47 58.69 -17.57
CA ALA A 606 15.17 59.73 -18.32
C ALA A 606 14.16 60.68 -19.02
N ALA A 607 13.20 60.12 -19.77
CA ALA A 607 12.16 60.88 -20.45
C ALA A 607 11.31 61.73 -19.49
N LEU A 608 10.96 61.21 -18.30
CA LEU A 608 10.24 61.98 -17.28
C LEU A 608 11.05 63.17 -16.76
N ARG A 609 12.37 63.03 -16.59
CA ARG A 609 13.26 64.14 -16.21
C ARG A 609 13.38 65.18 -17.32
N ASP A 610 13.39 64.77 -18.59
CA ASP A 610 13.42 65.72 -19.70
C ASP A 610 12.06 66.42 -19.89
N VAL A 611 10.94 65.72 -19.72
CA VAL A 611 9.59 66.33 -19.64
C VAL A 611 9.49 67.35 -18.49
N HIS A 612 10.12 67.08 -17.33
CA HIS A 612 10.18 68.04 -16.23
C HIS A 612 10.95 69.31 -16.62
N LYS A 613 12.15 69.18 -17.23
CA LYS A 613 12.92 70.34 -17.74
C LYS A 613 12.15 71.13 -18.79
N TYR A 614 11.44 70.45 -19.70
CA TYR A 614 10.62 71.12 -20.69
C TYR A 614 9.42 71.84 -20.07
N ARG A 615 8.85 71.33 -18.97
CA ARG A 615 7.84 72.06 -18.21
C ARG A 615 8.43 73.31 -17.53
N GLU A 616 9.55 73.18 -16.83
CA GLU A 616 10.24 74.32 -16.19
C GLU A 616 10.57 75.40 -17.24
N ALA A 617 11.08 75.00 -18.40
CA ALA A 617 11.36 75.90 -19.51
C ALA A 617 10.09 76.53 -20.12
N ILE A 618 8.93 75.87 -20.09
CA ILE A 618 7.64 76.46 -20.49
C ILE A 618 7.17 77.47 -19.43
N GLU A 619 7.23 77.13 -18.15
CA GLU A 619 6.85 78.02 -17.04
C GLU A 619 7.73 79.29 -17.02
N GLU A 620 9.03 79.19 -17.33
CA GLU A 620 9.90 80.36 -17.57
C GLU A 620 9.45 81.23 -18.77
N LYS A 621 8.94 80.62 -19.85
CA LYS A 621 8.44 81.36 -21.03
C LYS A 621 7.10 82.00 -20.76
N ASP A 622 6.19 81.32 -20.07
CA ASP A 622 4.90 81.87 -19.68
C ASP A 622 5.10 83.08 -18.74
N VAL A 623 5.98 82.98 -17.74
CA VAL A 623 6.38 84.11 -16.88
C VAL A 623 7.06 85.25 -17.68
N ALA A 624 7.72 84.95 -18.80
CA ALA A 624 8.27 85.98 -19.69
C ALA A 624 7.20 86.62 -20.59
N ILE A 625 6.19 85.86 -21.01
CA ILE A 625 5.02 86.32 -21.77
C ILE A 625 4.11 87.18 -20.89
N ASP A 626 3.89 86.81 -19.63
CA ASP A 626 3.16 87.64 -18.67
C ASP A 626 3.86 88.99 -18.46
N LYS A 627 5.20 88.98 -18.34
CA LYS A 627 5.99 90.21 -18.21
C LYS A 627 5.89 91.09 -19.46
N SER A 628 5.96 90.53 -20.67
CA SER A 628 5.82 91.31 -21.90
C SER A 628 4.37 91.79 -22.12
N THR A 629 3.37 91.00 -21.74
CA THR A 629 1.96 91.39 -21.79
C THR A 629 1.67 92.54 -20.84
N ASN A 630 2.21 92.50 -19.62
CA ASN A 630 2.12 93.61 -18.67
C ASN A 630 2.81 94.89 -19.21
N THR A 631 3.97 94.78 -19.87
CA THR A 631 4.58 95.98 -20.48
C THR A 631 3.82 96.49 -21.70
N ILE A 632 3.18 95.61 -22.48
CA ILE A 632 2.27 96.00 -23.57
C ILE A 632 1.06 96.75 -23.00
N GLU A 633 0.36 96.22 -21.98
CA GLU A 633 -0.77 96.91 -21.33
C GLU A 633 -0.39 98.31 -20.81
N VAL A 634 0.81 98.47 -20.24
CA VAL A 634 1.31 99.77 -19.76
C VAL A 634 1.57 100.74 -20.91
N LEU A 635 2.13 100.25 -22.02
CA LEU A 635 2.33 101.04 -23.24
C LEU A 635 1.01 101.39 -23.92
N GLU A 636 0.04 100.48 -23.98
CA GLU A 636 -1.32 100.75 -24.49
C GLU A 636 -2.04 101.80 -23.64
N LYS A 637 -1.94 101.73 -22.31
CA LYS A 637 -2.48 102.77 -21.41
C LYS A 637 -1.82 104.13 -21.69
N LYS A 638 -0.50 104.18 -21.93
CA LYS A 638 0.20 105.42 -22.29
C LYS A 638 -0.13 105.92 -23.70
N ILE A 639 -0.38 105.03 -24.66
CA ILE A 639 -0.90 105.40 -26.00
C ILE A 639 -2.28 106.03 -25.84
N GLN A 640 -3.20 105.41 -25.09
CA GLN A 640 -4.52 106.00 -24.83
C GLN A 640 -4.46 107.35 -24.07
N GLU A 641 -3.45 107.57 -23.22
CA GLU A 641 -3.21 108.90 -22.63
C GLU A 641 -2.79 109.92 -23.69
N LEU A 642 -1.87 109.55 -24.59
CA LEU A 642 -1.44 110.41 -25.70
C LEU A 642 -2.58 110.66 -26.70
N ASP A 643 -3.42 109.68 -26.99
CA ASP A 643 -4.62 109.85 -27.83
C ASP A 643 -5.60 110.84 -27.19
N ARG A 644 -5.80 110.79 -25.86
CA ARG A 644 -6.60 111.79 -25.12
C ARG A 644 -5.94 113.17 -25.14
N GLU A 645 -4.62 113.27 -25.08
CA GLU A 645 -3.89 114.55 -25.22
C GLU A 645 -4.03 115.11 -26.66
N ILE A 646 -4.00 114.24 -27.67
CA ILE A 646 -4.24 114.57 -29.08
C ILE A 646 -5.70 115.00 -29.31
N ASP A 647 -6.70 114.30 -28.77
CA ASP A 647 -8.12 114.67 -28.90
C ASP A 647 -8.44 115.98 -28.18
N ASN A 648 -7.82 116.24 -27.02
CA ASN A 648 -7.91 117.56 -26.36
C ASN A 648 -7.26 118.65 -27.22
N SER A 649 -6.13 118.36 -27.87
CA SER A 649 -5.45 119.31 -28.77
C SER A 649 -6.27 119.56 -30.04
N ASN A 650 -6.85 118.52 -30.65
CA ASN A 650 -7.77 118.61 -31.78
C ASN A 650 -9.02 119.41 -31.40
N SER A 651 -9.58 119.20 -30.21
CA SER A 651 -10.72 119.99 -29.70
C SER A 651 -10.38 121.47 -29.52
N GLN A 652 -9.15 121.79 -29.09
CA GLN A 652 -8.66 123.18 -29.06
C GLN A 652 -8.48 123.74 -30.48
N ILE A 653 -7.94 122.97 -31.43
CA ILE A 653 -7.78 123.37 -32.83
C ILE A 653 -9.15 123.65 -33.48
N VAL A 654 -10.15 122.78 -33.31
CA VAL A 654 -11.52 123.00 -33.81
C VAL A 654 -12.11 124.27 -33.20
N ARG A 655 -11.96 124.48 -31.89
CA ARG A 655 -12.45 125.69 -31.21
C ARG A 655 -11.75 126.97 -31.72
N LEU A 656 -10.47 126.90 -32.06
CA LEU A 656 -9.74 128.01 -32.69
C LEU A 656 -10.20 128.25 -34.13
N GLN A 657 -10.42 127.20 -34.93
CA GLN A 657 -10.98 127.31 -36.27
C GLN A 657 -12.41 127.89 -36.26
N GLU A 658 -13.21 127.58 -35.25
CA GLU A 658 -14.57 128.10 -35.08
C GLU A 658 -14.57 129.57 -34.65
N ILE A 659 -13.60 129.99 -33.82
CA ILE A 659 -13.33 131.41 -33.54
C ILE A 659 -12.86 132.14 -34.81
N GLU A 660 -11.88 131.60 -35.56
CA GLU A 660 -11.45 132.15 -36.85
C GLU A 660 -12.63 132.28 -37.83
N ARG A 661 -13.51 131.27 -37.87
CA ARG A 661 -14.71 131.27 -38.70
C ARG A 661 -15.65 132.40 -38.29
N SER A 662 -15.91 132.56 -37.00
CA SER A 662 -16.76 133.66 -36.51
C SER A 662 -16.17 135.04 -36.82
N SER A 663 -14.84 135.19 -36.79
CA SER A 663 -14.16 136.42 -37.25
C SER A 663 -14.39 136.63 -38.74
N LYS A 664 -14.13 135.62 -39.58
CA LYS A 664 -14.30 135.71 -41.04
C LYS A 664 -15.76 135.93 -41.45
N GLU A 665 -16.72 135.42 -40.67
CA GLU A 665 -18.16 135.67 -40.87
C GLU A 665 -18.57 137.08 -40.42
N LEU A 666 -17.93 137.66 -39.40
CA LEU A 666 -18.09 139.08 -39.04
C LEU A 666 -17.42 140.01 -40.06
N ASP A 667 -16.22 139.68 -40.56
CA ASP A 667 -15.52 140.42 -41.61
C ASP A 667 -16.32 140.38 -42.92
N ALA A 668 -16.87 139.21 -43.29
CA ALA A 668 -17.78 139.07 -44.42
C ALA A 668 -19.09 139.83 -44.19
N ARG A 669 -19.61 139.91 -42.95
CA ARG A 669 -20.77 140.73 -42.63
C ARG A 669 -20.48 142.22 -42.84
N ALA A 670 -19.34 142.72 -42.34
CA ALA A 670 -18.92 144.10 -42.54
C ALA A 670 -18.68 144.42 -44.03
N ALA A 671 -18.17 143.46 -44.81
CA ALA A 671 -18.05 143.59 -46.27
C ALA A 671 -19.42 143.66 -46.96
N ILE A 672 -20.37 142.80 -46.61
CA ILE A 672 -21.75 142.81 -47.14
C ILE A 672 -22.50 144.09 -46.71
N ASP A 673 -22.34 144.55 -45.47
CA ASP A 673 -22.97 145.78 -44.99
C ASP A 673 -22.39 147.03 -45.70
N LYS A 674 -21.13 146.97 -46.18
CA LYS A 674 -20.51 147.97 -47.06
C LYS A 674 -20.97 147.86 -48.52
N GLU A 675 -21.04 146.64 -49.07
CA GLU A 675 -21.49 146.39 -50.44
C GLU A 675 -23.00 146.66 -50.62
N THR A 676 -23.81 146.49 -49.56
CA THR A 676 -25.23 146.90 -49.55
C THR A 676 -25.41 148.41 -49.49
N LEU A 677 -24.50 149.17 -48.85
CA LEU A 677 -24.47 150.63 -48.97
C LEU A 677 -24.12 151.05 -50.40
N GLU A 678 -23.04 150.51 -50.98
CA GLU A 678 -22.60 150.84 -52.35
C GLU A 678 -23.63 150.43 -53.41
N THR A 679 -24.36 149.32 -53.22
CA THR A 679 -25.45 148.91 -54.11
C THR A 679 -26.75 149.68 -53.86
N LEU A 680 -27.03 150.22 -52.68
CA LEU A 680 -28.15 151.15 -52.49
C LEU A 680 -27.90 152.49 -53.21
N GLU A 681 -26.67 153.01 -53.17
CA GLU A 681 -26.27 154.18 -53.97
C GLU A 681 -26.38 153.91 -55.48
N SER A 682 -25.92 152.73 -55.93
CA SER A 682 -26.02 152.31 -57.34
C SER A 682 -27.46 152.09 -57.80
N ASN A 683 -28.31 151.42 -57.00
CA ASN A 683 -29.69 151.11 -57.37
C ASN A 683 -30.56 152.37 -57.48
N LEU A 684 -30.31 153.41 -56.68
CA LEU A 684 -30.97 154.71 -56.81
C LEU A 684 -30.65 155.40 -58.15
N ILE A 685 -29.46 155.14 -58.71
CA ILE A 685 -29.05 155.61 -60.04
C ILE A 685 -29.63 154.70 -61.14
N ALA A 686 -29.75 153.40 -60.89
CA ALA A 686 -30.27 152.41 -61.83
C ALA A 686 -31.79 152.52 -62.06
N GLU A 687 -32.61 152.67 -61.02
CA GLU A 687 -34.07 152.93 -61.10
C GLU A 687 -34.39 154.09 -62.06
N LYS A 688 -33.60 155.16 -61.93
CA LYS A 688 -33.70 156.40 -62.71
C LYS A 688 -33.39 156.20 -64.20
N MET A 689 -32.57 155.20 -64.55
CA MET A 689 -32.29 154.80 -65.93
C MET A 689 -33.29 153.75 -66.45
N ASN A 690 -33.64 152.76 -65.63
CA ASN A 690 -34.46 151.62 -66.04
C ASN A 690 -35.89 152.04 -66.42
N THR A 691 -36.45 153.01 -65.67
CA THR A 691 -37.75 153.65 -66.00
C THR A 691 -37.77 154.27 -67.41
N GLN A 692 -36.62 154.73 -67.93
CA GLN A 692 -36.49 155.26 -69.29
C GLN A 692 -36.23 154.19 -70.36
N GLN A 693 -35.80 152.98 -69.97
CA GLN A 693 -35.49 151.88 -70.90
C GLN A 693 -36.66 150.91 -71.10
N ILE A 694 -37.49 150.69 -70.08
CA ILE A 694 -38.71 149.84 -70.19
C ILE A 694 -39.64 150.33 -71.30
N HIS A 695 -39.75 151.65 -71.50
CA HIS A 695 -40.54 152.25 -72.58
C HIS A 695 -40.00 151.98 -73.99
N ALA A 696 -38.70 151.66 -74.14
CA ALA A 696 -38.07 151.41 -75.43
C ALA A 696 -38.03 149.92 -75.84
N ALA A 697 -38.33 149.02 -74.90
CA ALA A 697 -38.32 147.57 -75.12
C ALA A 697 -39.65 147.01 -75.67
N LEU A 698 -40.78 147.66 -75.36
CA LEU A 698 -42.12 147.20 -75.76
C LEU A 698 -42.43 147.36 -77.25
N ASP A 699 -41.81 148.32 -77.94
CA ASP A 699 -42.12 148.68 -79.34
C ASP A 699 -41.35 147.83 -80.40
N LYS A 700 -40.51 146.86 -80.00
CA LYS A 700 -39.61 146.15 -80.94
C LYS A 700 -39.76 144.62 -81.02
N LEU A 701 -40.62 144.01 -80.20
CA LEU A 701 -40.93 142.57 -80.28
C LEU A 701 -42.44 142.35 -80.21
N GLY A 702 -43.04 142.04 -81.36
CA GLY A 702 -44.48 141.89 -81.53
C GLY A 702 -45.06 140.60 -80.92
N LEU A 703 -45.20 140.61 -79.59
CA LEU A 703 -46.01 139.70 -78.76
C LEU A 703 -45.41 138.33 -78.39
N THR A 704 -46.19 137.56 -77.63
CA THR A 704 -45.78 136.94 -76.36
C THR A 704 -46.00 135.43 -76.25
N VAL A 705 -45.26 134.80 -75.32
CA VAL A 705 -45.60 133.58 -74.53
C VAL A 705 -46.40 132.49 -75.26
N ASP A 706 -45.75 131.37 -75.61
CA ASP A 706 -46.03 130.04 -75.02
C ASP A 706 -45.02 128.93 -75.46
N VAL A 707 -45.13 127.72 -74.87
CA VAL A 707 -44.50 126.40 -75.23
C VAL A 707 -42.98 126.21 -75.00
N LEU A 708 -42.42 125.02 -74.64
CA LEU A 708 -42.58 124.03 -73.53
C LEU A 708 -41.83 122.67 -73.85
N LEU A 709 -40.84 122.27 -73.02
CA LEU A 709 -40.58 120.91 -72.43
C LEU A 709 -40.09 119.64 -73.25
N SER A 710 -39.78 118.54 -72.51
CA SER A 710 -39.33 117.14 -72.86
C SER A 710 -37.78 116.87 -72.91
N LEU A 711 -37.16 115.66 -72.78
CA LEU A 711 -37.53 114.25 -72.44
C LEU A 711 -36.30 113.39 -71.93
N SER A 712 -36.37 112.04 -71.76
CA SER A 712 -35.35 111.11 -71.17
C SER A 712 -35.46 109.60 -71.63
N ALA A 713 -34.51 108.68 -71.31
CA ALA A 713 -34.62 107.19 -71.50
C ALA A 713 -33.52 106.29 -70.84
N GLU A 714 -33.76 104.95 -70.75
CA GLU A 714 -32.85 103.84 -70.35
C GLU A 714 -32.78 102.70 -71.42
N ASN A 715 -31.81 101.76 -71.35
CA ASN A 715 -31.91 100.31 -71.72
C ASN A 715 -30.55 99.56 -71.84
N PHE A 716 -30.41 98.34 -71.29
CA PHE A 716 -29.85 97.12 -71.96
C PHE A 716 -29.82 95.88 -71.04
N ALA A 717 -30.14 94.67 -71.54
CA ALA A 717 -29.96 93.39 -70.84
C ALA A 717 -29.84 92.20 -71.82
N GLU A 718 -28.85 91.31 -71.67
CA GLU A 718 -28.77 90.06 -72.46
C GLU A 718 -27.72 89.02 -71.92
N LYS A 719 -28.00 87.71 -72.08
CA LYS A 719 -27.12 86.50 -71.93
C LYS A 719 -26.75 86.03 -70.48
N LEU A 720 -26.61 84.72 -70.12
CA LEU A 720 -26.94 83.39 -70.71
C LEU A 720 -26.82 82.23 -69.64
N ILE A 721 -27.39 81.01 -69.87
CA ILE A 721 -27.43 79.81 -68.95
C ILE A 721 -27.47 78.42 -69.72
N ASN A 722 -26.89 77.29 -69.21
CA ASN A 722 -27.21 75.80 -69.42
C ASN A 722 -25.97 74.81 -69.35
N LEU A 723 -26.02 73.45 -69.20
CA LEU A 723 -26.80 72.55 -68.28
C LEU A 723 -26.20 71.10 -67.89
N PRO A 724 -26.29 69.94 -68.62
CA PRO A 724 -26.59 68.62 -67.96
C PRO A 724 -25.84 67.25 -68.32
N GLU A 725 -25.89 66.28 -67.36
CA GLU A 725 -26.17 64.78 -67.38
C GLU A 725 -25.28 63.56 -67.90
N VAL A 726 -24.94 62.61 -66.97
CA VAL A 726 -25.29 61.13 -66.80
C VAL A 726 -24.80 59.91 -67.71
N ALA A 727 -24.15 58.90 -67.03
CA ALA A 727 -24.16 57.38 -67.15
C ALA A 727 -23.38 56.48 -68.18
N ILE A 728 -23.23 55.18 -67.77
CA ILE A 728 -23.02 53.87 -68.49
C ILE A 728 -21.60 53.19 -68.48
N HIS A 729 -21.43 52.13 -67.64
CA HIS A 729 -20.82 50.79 -67.93
C HIS A 729 -20.81 49.90 -66.63
N VAL A 730 -20.77 48.54 -66.55
CA VAL A 730 -21.19 47.36 -67.38
C VAL A 730 -20.13 46.22 -67.55
N ASN A 731 -20.29 45.16 -66.73
CA ASN A 731 -20.04 43.70 -66.88
C ASN A 731 -18.86 43.04 -67.66
N LYS A 732 -18.25 42.03 -67.01
CA LYS A 732 -17.82 40.70 -67.54
C LYS A 732 -18.02 39.63 -66.44
N LEU A 733 -18.86 38.59 -66.59
CA LEU A 733 -18.59 37.22 -67.12
C LEU A 733 -17.66 36.33 -66.24
N ILE A 734 -17.87 35.01 -65.96
CA ILE A 734 -19.05 34.09 -65.84
C ILE A 734 -18.57 32.65 -65.42
N ASN A 735 -19.48 31.66 -65.15
CA ASN A 735 -19.29 30.20 -64.83
C ASN A 735 -18.94 29.82 -63.35
N GLU A 736 -19.50 28.83 -62.62
CA GLU A 736 -19.93 27.39 -62.82
C GLU A 736 -18.83 26.34 -62.49
N SER A 737 -19.03 25.12 -61.92
CA SER A 737 -20.21 24.30 -61.52
C SER A 737 -19.91 23.22 -60.39
N LEU A 738 -20.47 21.98 -60.39
CA LEU A 738 -20.71 21.06 -59.22
C LEU A 738 -20.40 19.53 -59.49
N LYS A 739 -20.32 18.51 -58.60
CA LYS A 739 -20.18 18.32 -57.09
C LYS A 739 -20.10 16.80 -56.64
N ASN A 740 -19.10 16.40 -55.83
CA ASN A 740 -18.98 15.22 -54.88
C ASN A 740 -19.16 13.75 -55.45
N HIS A 741 -19.22 12.57 -54.75
CA HIS A 741 -19.32 12.13 -53.30
C HIS A 741 -19.00 10.60 -53.06
N VAL A 742 -18.61 10.20 -51.81
CA VAL A 742 -18.80 8.88 -51.09
C VAL A 742 -17.88 7.64 -51.34
N ASP A 743 -17.85 6.72 -50.34
CA ASP A 743 -16.84 5.68 -49.95
C ASP A 743 -17.23 4.17 -50.17
N ALA A 744 -16.55 3.20 -49.50
CA ALA A 744 -16.69 1.71 -49.55
C ALA A 744 -16.83 1.08 -48.11
N PRO A 745 -16.54 -0.23 -47.73
CA PRO A 745 -16.27 -1.56 -48.39
C PRO A 745 -16.91 -2.86 -47.69
N VAL A 746 -16.42 -4.11 -47.99
CA VAL A 746 -16.31 -5.37 -47.11
C VAL A 746 -17.16 -6.70 -47.33
N ALA A 747 -16.47 -7.86 -47.63
CA ALA A 747 -16.66 -9.34 -47.32
C ALA A 747 -17.94 -10.19 -47.77
N LYS A 748 -18.19 -11.53 -47.52
CA LYS A 748 -17.58 -12.67 -46.70
C LYS A 748 -18.13 -14.15 -47.01
N GLU A 749 -17.37 -15.24 -46.68
CA GLU A 749 -17.72 -16.65 -46.22
C GLU A 749 -18.22 -17.88 -47.11
N ARG A 750 -18.55 -19.08 -46.53
CA ARG A 750 -18.43 -20.52 -47.06
C ARG A 750 -19.49 -21.58 -46.50
N GLU A 751 -19.49 -22.97 -46.50
CA GLU A 751 -18.65 -24.19 -46.88
C GLU A 751 -19.41 -25.61 -46.80
N ASP A 752 -18.84 -26.74 -47.35
CA ASP A 752 -18.88 -28.26 -47.05
C ASP A 752 -20.03 -29.36 -47.31
N GLU A 753 -19.80 -30.66 -46.90
CA GLU A 753 -20.13 -32.03 -47.50
C GLU A 753 -21.23 -33.01 -46.86
N ASP A 754 -21.45 -34.29 -47.36
CA ASP A 754 -21.79 -35.57 -46.57
C ASP A 754 -21.93 -37.00 -47.33
N MET A 755 -22.05 -38.22 -46.66
CA MET A 755 -22.07 -39.66 -47.24
C MET A 755 -22.81 -40.93 -46.52
N LYS A 756 -22.56 -42.27 -46.82
CA LYS A 756 -23.41 -43.59 -46.64
C LYS A 756 -22.88 -44.91 -45.85
N PRO A 757 -23.67 -46.04 -45.51
CA PRO A 757 -23.19 -47.52 -45.19
C PRO A 757 -24.05 -48.96 -45.16
N LEU A 758 -23.44 -50.26 -45.24
CA LEU A 758 -23.52 -51.78 -44.67
C LEU A 758 -24.42 -53.20 -44.92
N LYS A 759 -23.88 -54.53 -44.71
CA LYS A 759 -24.36 -55.99 -44.13
C LYS A 759 -24.72 -57.51 -44.77
N GLU A 760 -24.35 -58.75 -44.16
CA GLU A 760 -24.90 -60.27 -43.90
C GLU A 760 -24.68 -61.82 -44.56
N HIS A 761 -25.25 -63.07 -44.10
CA HIS A 761 -24.72 -64.61 -44.24
C HIS A 761 -25.55 -66.08 -44.01
N ILE A 762 -25.07 -67.43 -44.28
CA ILE A 762 -25.31 -68.94 -43.67
C ILE A 762 -25.84 -70.43 -44.34
N GLU A 763 -25.38 -71.74 -43.93
CA GLU A 763 -25.79 -73.34 -43.86
C GLU A 763 -25.96 -74.59 -44.99
N MET A 764 -26.12 -76.04 -44.99
CA MET A 764 -26.14 -77.47 -44.21
C MET A 764 -26.15 -78.99 -45.01
N VAL A 765 -26.22 -80.35 -44.48
CA VAL A 765 -25.95 -81.84 -45.12
C VAL A 765 -26.51 -83.35 -44.56
N GLU A 766 -26.57 -84.64 -45.24
CA GLU A 766 -26.91 -86.18 -44.77
C GLU A 766 -26.81 -87.61 -45.71
N ALA A 767 -26.80 -89.00 -45.31
CA ALA A 767 -27.22 -90.43 -45.99
C ALA A 767 -26.71 -92.03 -45.62
N LEU A 768 -27.37 -93.31 -45.88
CA LEU A 768 -26.88 -94.86 -45.68
C LEU A 768 -27.64 -96.38 -46.01
N LYS A 769 -27.00 -97.60 -46.42
CA LYS A 769 -27.00 -99.24 -46.16
C LYS A 769 -27.96 -100.60 -46.55
N LYS A 770 -27.51 -101.95 -46.86
CA LYS A 770 -27.99 -103.49 -46.50
C LYS A 770 -28.13 -104.95 -47.43
N ASP A 771 -27.97 -106.31 -46.95
CA ASP A 771 -28.38 -107.91 -47.12
C ASP A 771 -28.20 -109.21 -48.21
N LEU A 772 -28.36 -110.62 -47.91
CA LEU A 772 -28.22 -112.02 -48.77
C LEU A 772 -28.58 -113.62 -48.26
N GLU A 773 -28.80 -114.84 -49.02
CA GLU A 773 -28.95 -116.43 -48.62
C GLU A 773 -29.17 -117.80 -49.62
N SER A 774 -28.98 -119.20 -49.28
CA SER A 774 -29.66 -120.65 -49.59
C SER A 774 -29.15 -122.08 -50.36
N THR A 775 -29.52 -123.46 -50.07
CA THR A 775 -29.18 -124.92 -50.76
C THR A 775 -29.86 -126.45 -50.46
N ALA A 776 -29.66 -127.68 -51.21
CA ALA A 776 -29.57 -129.28 -50.88
C ALA A 776 -30.41 -130.65 -51.44
N MET A 777 -29.85 -131.97 -51.64
CA MET A 777 -30.45 -133.45 -51.51
C MET A 777 -29.76 -134.87 -51.99
N LYS A 778 -29.98 -136.10 -51.33
CA LYS A 778 -30.01 -137.63 -51.70
C LYS A 778 -28.82 -138.71 -51.76
N LEU A 779 -29.09 -140.07 -51.51
CA LEU A 779 -28.15 -141.27 -51.38
C LEU A 779 -28.79 -142.73 -51.46
N ILE A 780 -28.03 -143.85 -51.72
CA ILE A 780 -28.10 -145.31 -51.21
C ILE A 780 -27.83 -146.47 -52.24
N MET A 781 -26.87 -147.40 -51.98
CA MET A 781 -26.70 -148.79 -52.53
C MET A 781 -25.65 -149.61 -51.71
N SER A 782 -25.98 -150.65 -50.91
CA SER A 782 -25.06 -151.06 -49.80
C SER A 782 -24.66 -152.52 -49.51
N GLU A 783 -25.41 -153.59 -49.85
CA GLU A 783 -25.36 -154.83 -49.02
C GLU A 783 -24.54 -156.05 -49.51
N SER A 784 -24.22 -156.23 -50.80
CA SER A 784 -23.39 -157.39 -51.24
C SER A 784 -21.90 -157.26 -50.87
N THR A 785 -21.58 -156.22 -50.10
CA THR A 785 -20.32 -156.01 -49.39
C THR A 785 -20.08 -157.15 -48.39
N ALA A 786 -21.12 -157.49 -47.61
CA ALA A 786 -21.35 -158.80 -46.98
C ALA A 786 -20.13 -159.44 -46.29
N GLU A 787 -19.54 -160.45 -46.93
CA GLU A 787 -18.48 -161.29 -46.35
C GLU A 787 -17.06 -160.92 -46.83
N SER A 788 -16.94 -160.04 -47.83
CA SER A 788 -15.69 -159.28 -48.02
C SER A 788 -15.36 -158.63 -46.68
N LEU A 789 -16.36 -157.93 -46.10
CA LEU A 789 -16.32 -157.25 -44.81
C LEU A 789 -15.87 -158.11 -43.62
N LEU A 790 -15.65 -159.43 -43.72
CA LEU A 790 -15.25 -160.31 -42.60
C LEU A 790 -13.73 -160.55 -42.48
N GLU A 791 -13.04 -160.93 -43.55
CA GLU A 791 -11.56 -160.90 -43.54
C GLU A 791 -11.04 -159.48 -43.79
N GLU A 792 -11.78 -158.74 -44.62
CA GLU A 792 -11.70 -157.28 -44.64
C GLU A 792 -12.01 -156.75 -43.23
N GLN A 793 -12.89 -157.31 -42.38
CA GLN A 793 -13.06 -156.84 -40.98
C GLN A 793 -11.77 -156.90 -40.19
N ALA A 794 -10.97 -157.97 -40.29
CA ALA A 794 -9.74 -158.11 -39.51
C ALA A 794 -8.67 -157.13 -40.00
N LYS A 795 -8.50 -157.01 -41.33
CA LYS A 795 -7.61 -156.02 -41.95
C LYS A 795 -8.10 -154.59 -41.73
N LEU A 796 -9.42 -154.37 -41.74
CA LEU A 796 -10.11 -153.15 -41.35
C LEU A 796 -10.05 -152.94 -39.84
N GLN A 797 -9.86 -153.93 -38.97
CA GLN A 797 -9.77 -153.70 -37.53
C GLN A 797 -8.36 -153.26 -37.14
N VAL A 798 -7.33 -153.82 -37.78
CA VAL A 798 -5.97 -153.27 -37.73
C VAL A 798 -5.91 -151.92 -38.44
N SER A 799 -6.61 -151.76 -39.58
CA SER A 799 -6.69 -150.45 -40.25
C SER A 799 -7.54 -149.45 -39.49
N VAL A 800 -8.57 -149.84 -38.74
CA VAL A 800 -9.44 -148.98 -37.92
C VAL A 800 -8.75 -148.63 -36.62
N THR A 801 -7.95 -149.49 -36.01
CA THR A 801 -7.08 -149.09 -34.88
C THR A 801 -5.94 -148.17 -35.36
N THR A 802 -5.38 -148.41 -36.55
CA THR A 802 -4.40 -147.50 -37.18
C THR A 802 -5.04 -146.19 -37.67
N LEU A 803 -6.28 -146.22 -38.16
CA LEU A 803 -7.03 -145.04 -38.61
C LEU A 803 -7.67 -144.30 -37.45
N THR A 804 -8.04 -144.95 -36.35
CA THR A 804 -8.51 -144.24 -35.14
C THR A 804 -7.36 -143.67 -34.35
N SER A 805 -6.17 -144.27 -34.32
CA SER A 805 -4.97 -143.61 -33.78
C SER A 805 -4.51 -142.45 -34.67
N LYS A 806 -4.49 -142.62 -36.01
CA LYS A 806 -4.27 -141.50 -36.96
C LYS A 806 -5.34 -140.42 -36.85
N ASN A 807 -6.62 -140.77 -36.73
CA ASN A 807 -7.73 -139.83 -36.59
C ASN A 807 -7.73 -139.17 -35.20
N SER A 808 -7.34 -139.86 -34.14
CA SER A 808 -7.13 -139.24 -32.81
C SER A 808 -5.98 -138.23 -32.85
N SER A 809 -4.88 -138.56 -33.55
CA SER A 809 -3.76 -137.65 -33.77
C SER A 809 -4.15 -136.45 -34.66
N LEU A 810 -4.86 -136.71 -35.76
CA LEU A 810 -5.36 -135.67 -36.66
C LEU A 810 -6.40 -134.77 -35.96
N ASN A 811 -7.30 -135.34 -35.15
CA ASN A 811 -8.30 -134.61 -34.39
C ASN A 811 -7.64 -133.80 -33.26
N ALA A 812 -6.59 -134.31 -32.62
CA ALA A 812 -5.76 -133.54 -31.69
C ALA A 812 -5.08 -132.36 -32.40
N GLN A 813 -4.54 -132.57 -33.62
CA GLN A 813 -4.02 -131.49 -34.46
C GLN A 813 -5.12 -130.50 -34.89
N CYS A 814 -6.33 -130.96 -35.22
CA CYS A 814 -7.47 -130.11 -35.52
C CYS A 814 -7.89 -129.27 -34.31
N THR A 815 -7.96 -129.83 -33.09
CA THR A 815 -8.23 -129.03 -31.88
C THR A 815 -7.10 -128.07 -31.54
N ALA A 816 -5.83 -128.43 -31.77
CA ALA A 816 -4.71 -127.52 -31.57
C ALA A 816 -4.75 -126.35 -32.58
N LEU A 817 -5.03 -126.63 -33.86
CA LEU A 817 -5.20 -125.61 -34.90
C LEU A 817 -6.47 -124.76 -34.68
N GLN A 818 -7.55 -125.35 -34.17
CA GLN A 818 -8.77 -124.63 -33.82
C GLN A 818 -8.54 -123.67 -32.63
N LEU A 819 -7.76 -124.11 -31.62
CA LEU A 819 -7.40 -123.28 -30.47
C LEU A 819 -6.42 -122.17 -30.88
N ALA A 820 -5.42 -122.46 -31.72
CA ALA A 820 -4.52 -121.46 -32.28
C ALA A 820 -5.27 -120.44 -33.16
N ASN A 821 -6.20 -120.89 -34.02
CA ASN A 821 -7.07 -119.99 -34.78
C ASN A 821 -7.97 -119.14 -33.86
N SER A 822 -8.47 -119.70 -32.76
CA SER A 822 -9.24 -118.94 -31.77
C SER A 822 -8.41 -117.87 -31.06
N GLN A 823 -7.12 -118.14 -30.80
CA GLN A 823 -6.17 -117.16 -30.26
C GLN A 823 -5.87 -116.06 -31.28
N LEU A 824 -5.55 -116.41 -32.53
CA LEU A 824 -5.32 -115.44 -33.61
C LEU A 824 -6.56 -114.59 -33.94
N VAL A 825 -7.78 -115.11 -33.75
CA VAL A 825 -9.02 -114.32 -33.86
C VAL A 825 -9.15 -113.35 -32.69
N ALA A 826 -8.86 -113.78 -31.46
CA ALA A 826 -8.87 -112.89 -30.29
C ALA A 826 -7.83 -111.76 -30.39
N GLU A 827 -6.58 -112.09 -30.75
CA GLU A 827 -5.51 -111.11 -31.00
C GLU A 827 -5.89 -110.13 -32.11
N LYS A 828 -6.51 -110.61 -33.19
CA LYS A 828 -7.03 -109.76 -34.28
C LYS A 828 -8.15 -108.83 -33.80
N GLU A 829 -9.06 -109.30 -32.95
CA GLU A 829 -10.12 -108.46 -32.38
C GLU A 829 -9.58 -107.43 -31.38
N GLU A 830 -8.53 -107.76 -30.64
CA GLU A 830 -7.82 -106.84 -29.74
C GLU A 830 -7.09 -105.75 -30.54
N LEU A 831 -6.29 -106.13 -31.54
CA LEU A 831 -5.64 -105.19 -32.46
C LEU A 831 -6.62 -104.32 -33.25
N LEU A 832 -7.83 -104.81 -33.55
CA LEU A 832 -8.89 -103.99 -34.15
C LEU A 832 -9.45 -102.96 -33.16
N LYS A 833 -9.67 -103.33 -31.89
CA LYS A 833 -10.10 -102.39 -30.84
C LYS A 833 -9.04 -101.31 -30.62
N ASP A 834 -7.77 -101.68 -30.53
CA ASP A 834 -6.65 -100.74 -30.39
C ASP A 834 -6.58 -99.79 -31.59
N ARG A 835 -6.75 -100.31 -32.82
CA ARG A 835 -6.77 -99.46 -34.02
C ARG A 835 -7.96 -98.51 -34.04
N GLU A 836 -9.14 -98.93 -33.57
CA GLU A 836 -10.28 -98.02 -33.41
C GLU A 836 -10.05 -96.97 -32.32
N ILE A 837 -9.44 -97.33 -31.19
CA ILE A 837 -9.08 -96.39 -30.12
C ILE A 837 -8.08 -95.36 -30.64
N GLN A 838 -7.03 -95.80 -31.33
CA GLN A 838 -6.03 -94.92 -31.96
C GLN A 838 -6.64 -94.03 -33.06
N GLN A 839 -7.63 -94.54 -33.81
CA GLN A 839 -8.35 -93.76 -34.81
C GLN A 839 -9.25 -92.70 -34.15
N ARG A 840 -9.91 -93.01 -33.02
CA ARG A 840 -10.68 -92.04 -32.22
C ARG A 840 -9.79 -90.95 -31.62
N THR A 841 -8.66 -91.31 -31.01
CA THR A 841 -7.74 -90.30 -30.45
C THR A 841 -7.10 -89.42 -31.53
N HIS A 842 -6.80 -89.97 -32.72
CA HIS A 842 -6.34 -89.17 -33.85
C HIS A 842 -7.42 -88.21 -34.38
N GLN A 843 -8.68 -88.64 -34.47
CA GLN A 843 -9.81 -87.77 -34.84
C GLN A 843 -10.04 -86.66 -33.80
N GLN A 844 -9.88 -86.97 -32.51
CA GLN A 844 -9.97 -85.97 -31.44
C GLN A 844 -8.81 -84.97 -31.53
N LEU A 845 -7.57 -85.43 -31.68
CA LEU A 845 -6.41 -84.54 -31.87
C LEU A 845 -6.52 -83.63 -33.10
N LEU A 846 -7.16 -84.09 -34.18
CA LEU A 846 -7.47 -83.25 -35.35
C LEU A 846 -8.53 -82.19 -35.04
N HIS A 847 -9.54 -82.51 -34.22
CA HIS A 847 -10.53 -81.53 -33.76
C HIS A 847 -9.89 -80.49 -32.81
N ASP A 848 -9.06 -80.95 -31.87
CA ASP A 848 -8.29 -80.11 -30.95
C ASP A 848 -7.33 -79.18 -31.73
N GLN A 849 -6.68 -79.68 -32.80
CA GLN A 849 -5.87 -78.87 -33.69
C GLN A 849 -6.68 -77.78 -34.42
N VAL A 850 -7.86 -78.11 -34.96
CA VAL A 850 -8.70 -77.15 -35.69
C VAL A 850 -9.30 -76.10 -34.75
N THR A 851 -9.72 -76.48 -33.53
CA THR A 851 -10.19 -75.51 -32.53
C THR A 851 -9.06 -74.60 -32.06
N LEU A 852 -7.84 -75.12 -31.85
CA LEU A 852 -6.66 -74.31 -31.52
C LEU A 852 -6.27 -73.35 -32.66
N GLN A 853 -6.39 -73.78 -33.92
CA GLN A 853 -6.20 -72.90 -35.08
C GLN A 853 -7.24 -71.77 -35.12
N SER A 854 -8.52 -72.09 -34.89
CA SER A 854 -9.59 -71.08 -34.84
C SER A 854 -9.40 -70.08 -33.68
N LEU A 855 -8.93 -70.54 -32.52
CA LEU A 855 -8.58 -69.67 -31.38
C LEU A 855 -7.38 -68.78 -31.68
N HIS A 856 -6.34 -69.28 -32.37
CA HIS A 856 -5.22 -68.47 -32.83
C HIS A 856 -5.64 -67.41 -33.86
N GLU A 857 -6.54 -67.74 -34.78
CA GLU A 857 -7.05 -66.81 -35.79
C GLU A 857 -7.95 -65.73 -35.16
N GLN A 858 -8.82 -66.11 -34.22
CA GLN A 858 -9.59 -65.16 -33.40
C GLN A 858 -8.67 -64.20 -32.62
N LEU A 859 -7.69 -64.74 -31.89
CA LEU A 859 -6.75 -63.95 -31.09
C LEU A 859 -5.88 -63.04 -31.98
N ASN A 860 -5.48 -63.48 -33.18
CA ASN A 860 -4.77 -62.63 -34.13
C ASN A 860 -5.66 -61.46 -34.60
N ASN A 861 -6.92 -61.72 -34.93
CA ASN A 861 -7.88 -60.68 -35.30
C ASN A 861 -8.14 -59.69 -34.15
N GLU A 862 -8.20 -60.16 -32.90
CA GLU A 862 -8.27 -59.29 -31.71
C GLU A 862 -7.02 -58.41 -31.57
N TYR A 863 -5.81 -58.96 -31.78
CA TYR A 863 -4.58 -58.17 -31.78
C TYR A 863 -4.52 -57.14 -32.92
N GLU A 864 -4.96 -57.48 -34.14
CA GLU A 864 -5.01 -56.56 -35.27
C GLU A 864 -6.02 -55.43 -35.02
N ASN A 865 -7.21 -55.74 -34.49
CA ASN A 865 -8.20 -54.76 -34.06
C ASN A 865 -7.62 -53.81 -32.99
N LEU A 866 -6.98 -54.35 -31.93
CA LEU A 866 -6.36 -53.55 -30.87
C LEU A 866 -5.21 -52.65 -31.39
N VAL A 867 -4.44 -53.12 -32.38
CA VAL A 867 -3.42 -52.29 -33.05
C VAL A 867 -4.07 -51.17 -33.85
N GLN A 868 -5.17 -51.44 -34.55
CA GLN A 868 -5.91 -50.44 -35.32
C GLN A 868 -6.59 -49.40 -34.42
N GLU A 869 -7.21 -49.82 -33.30
CA GLU A 869 -7.71 -48.92 -32.26
C GLU A 869 -6.59 -48.06 -31.66
N ARG A 870 -5.42 -48.63 -31.36
CA ARG A 870 -4.28 -47.87 -30.83
C ARG A 870 -3.80 -46.79 -31.82
N GLU A 871 -3.75 -47.10 -33.11
CA GLU A 871 -3.36 -46.10 -34.12
C GLU A 871 -4.45 -45.04 -34.35
N ASN A 872 -5.74 -45.40 -34.23
CA ASN A 872 -6.87 -44.46 -34.25
C ASN A 872 -6.89 -43.54 -33.00
N LEU A 873 -6.61 -44.07 -31.81
CA LEU A 873 -6.42 -43.25 -30.60
C LEU A 873 -5.22 -42.31 -30.74
N LYS A 874 -4.19 -42.74 -31.47
CA LYS A 874 -2.97 -41.96 -31.76
C LYS A 874 -3.12 -40.96 -32.91
N THR A 875 -4.09 -41.08 -33.83
CA THR A 875 -4.54 -39.95 -34.67
C THR A 875 -5.38 -38.97 -33.84
N ASN A 876 -6.40 -39.46 -33.13
CA ASN A 876 -7.27 -38.62 -32.30
C ASN A 876 -6.47 -37.79 -31.27
N LEU A 877 -5.45 -38.36 -30.63
CA LEU A 877 -4.57 -37.65 -29.68
C LEU A 877 -3.62 -36.64 -30.36
N ARG A 878 -3.28 -36.82 -31.64
CA ARG A 878 -2.59 -35.78 -32.43
C ARG A 878 -3.56 -34.65 -32.76
N ASP A 879 -4.78 -34.96 -33.18
CA ASP A 879 -5.78 -33.97 -33.58
C ASP A 879 -6.32 -33.17 -32.39
N ILE A 880 -6.41 -33.78 -31.21
CA ILE A 880 -6.70 -33.08 -29.95
C ILE A 880 -5.53 -32.14 -29.60
N LYS A 881 -4.27 -32.55 -29.77
CA LYS A 881 -3.10 -31.69 -29.51
C LYS A 881 -2.96 -30.54 -30.51
N THR A 882 -3.32 -30.72 -31.79
CA THR A 882 -3.35 -29.59 -32.75
C THR A 882 -4.49 -28.64 -32.41
N LYS A 883 -5.68 -29.14 -32.06
CA LYS A 883 -6.80 -28.32 -31.57
C LYS A 883 -6.44 -27.55 -30.29
N GLU A 884 -5.88 -28.21 -29.29
CA GLU A 884 -5.37 -27.61 -28.04
C GLU A 884 -4.38 -26.47 -28.33
N ARG A 885 -3.42 -26.71 -29.24
CA ARG A 885 -2.47 -25.70 -29.69
C ARG A 885 -3.17 -24.51 -30.35
N THR A 886 -4.09 -24.74 -31.29
CA THR A 886 -4.83 -23.63 -31.92
C THR A 886 -5.69 -22.86 -30.91
N TRP A 887 -6.29 -23.53 -29.91
CA TRP A 887 -7.03 -22.86 -28.86
C TRP A 887 -6.11 -21.97 -28.01
N LYS A 888 -4.92 -22.46 -27.60
CA LYS A 888 -3.91 -21.65 -26.91
C LYS A 888 -3.49 -20.43 -27.73
N GLU A 889 -3.14 -20.62 -29.00
CA GLU A 889 -2.79 -19.53 -29.92
C GLU A 889 -3.95 -18.52 -30.09
N THR A 890 -5.22 -18.95 -30.05
CA THR A 890 -6.37 -18.03 -30.03
C THR A 890 -6.58 -17.32 -28.69
N CYS A 891 -6.34 -17.99 -27.55
CA CYS A 891 -6.43 -17.38 -26.23
C CYS A 891 -5.35 -16.32 -26.03
N GLU A 892 -4.09 -16.61 -26.34
CA GLU A 892 -2.97 -15.65 -26.30
C GLU A 892 -3.26 -14.41 -27.16
N ARG A 893 -3.85 -14.60 -28.35
CA ARG A 893 -4.29 -13.51 -29.23
C ARG A 893 -5.45 -12.70 -28.66
N LEU A 894 -6.42 -13.35 -28.01
CA LEU A 894 -7.55 -12.68 -27.35
C LEU A 894 -7.11 -11.91 -26.10
N GLU A 895 -6.24 -12.49 -25.27
CA GLU A 895 -5.60 -11.81 -24.14
C GLU A 895 -4.79 -10.60 -24.58
N SER A 896 -4.00 -10.74 -25.65
CA SER A 896 -3.22 -9.63 -26.22
C SER A 896 -4.14 -8.50 -26.70
N LYS A 897 -5.26 -8.84 -27.37
CA LYS A 897 -6.27 -7.85 -27.77
C LYS A 897 -6.97 -7.22 -26.56
N ASN A 898 -7.23 -7.99 -25.50
CA ASN A 898 -7.85 -7.49 -24.27
C ASN A 898 -6.91 -6.54 -23.51
N LYS A 899 -5.61 -6.85 -23.42
CA LYS A 899 -4.56 -5.95 -22.90
C LYS A 899 -4.51 -4.62 -23.67
N ILE A 900 -4.63 -4.66 -25.00
CA ILE A 900 -4.70 -3.43 -25.83
C ILE A 900 -5.98 -2.63 -25.53
N LEU A 901 -7.15 -3.27 -25.50
CA LEU A 901 -8.43 -2.60 -25.20
C LEU A 901 -8.47 -2.01 -23.79
N MET A 902 -7.88 -2.68 -22.80
CA MET A 902 -7.72 -2.16 -21.44
C MET A 902 -6.81 -0.93 -21.43
N ALA A 903 -5.68 -0.94 -22.16
CA ALA A 903 -4.81 0.23 -22.28
C ALA A 903 -5.51 1.41 -23.01
N GLU A 904 -6.31 1.15 -24.03
CA GLU A 904 -7.15 2.18 -24.68
C GLU A 904 -8.22 2.73 -23.74
N GLN A 905 -8.84 1.88 -22.91
CA GLN A 905 -9.82 2.28 -21.90
C GLN A 905 -9.18 3.12 -20.77
N GLU A 906 -7.98 2.76 -20.30
CA GLU A 906 -7.21 3.54 -19.34
C GLU A 906 -6.75 4.88 -19.93
N ALA A 907 -6.26 4.90 -21.17
CA ALA A 907 -5.93 6.13 -21.89
C ALA A 907 -7.17 7.04 -22.01
N SER A 908 -8.31 6.50 -22.42
CA SER A 908 -9.58 7.25 -22.47
C SER A 908 -10.00 7.79 -21.10
N ALA A 909 -9.85 6.99 -20.02
CA ALA A 909 -10.13 7.43 -18.66
C ALA A 909 -9.18 8.55 -18.18
N THR A 910 -7.90 8.52 -18.56
CA THR A 910 -6.96 9.63 -18.26
C THR A 910 -7.28 10.88 -19.07
N HIS A 911 -7.68 10.77 -20.34
CA HIS A 911 -8.19 11.89 -21.13
C HIS A 911 -9.45 12.52 -20.52
N ILE A 912 -10.41 11.71 -20.04
CA ILE A 912 -11.61 12.21 -19.34
C ILE A 912 -11.23 12.95 -18.05
N LYS A 913 -10.28 12.41 -17.26
CA LYS A 913 -9.76 13.10 -16.06
C LYS A 913 -9.09 14.43 -16.41
N SER A 914 -8.23 14.45 -17.42
CA SER A 914 -7.55 15.67 -17.91
C SER A 914 -8.55 16.73 -18.40
N LEU A 915 -9.56 16.32 -19.18
CA LEU A 915 -10.60 17.21 -19.69
C LEU A 915 -11.49 17.77 -18.56
N ASN A 916 -11.77 16.99 -17.53
CA ASN A 916 -12.47 17.46 -16.33
C ASN A 916 -11.61 18.44 -15.51
N ASN A 917 -10.29 18.20 -15.40
CA ASN A 917 -9.37 19.14 -14.76
C ASN A 917 -9.34 20.49 -15.51
N LEU A 918 -9.18 20.48 -16.84
CA LEU A 918 -9.24 21.69 -17.68
C LEU A 918 -10.59 22.43 -17.54
N ARG A 919 -11.71 21.71 -17.42
CA ARG A 919 -13.02 22.33 -17.14
C ARG A 919 -13.08 22.97 -15.75
N GLY A 920 -12.47 22.33 -14.75
CA GLY A 920 -12.33 22.89 -13.40
C GLY A 920 -11.47 24.16 -13.37
N GLU A 921 -10.32 24.13 -14.03
CA GLU A 921 -9.41 25.28 -14.18
C GLU A 921 -10.08 26.43 -14.94
N HIS A 922 -10.76 26.14 -16.06
CA HIS A 922 -11.53 27.14 -16.80
C HIS A 922 -12.68 27.73 -15.96
N SER A 923 -13.31 26.94 -15.07
CA SER A 923 -14.32 27.47 -14.14
C SER A 923 -13.68 28.38 -13.09
N LYS A 924 -12.58 27.95 -12.44
CA LYS A 924 -11.82 28.77 -11.48
C LYS A 924 -11.42 30.09 -12.11
N LEU A 925 -10.74 30.05 -13.27
CA LEU A 925 -10.29 31.24 -13.98
C LEU A 925 -11.45 32.18 -14.36
N LYS A 926 -12.63 31.64 -14.70
CA LYS A 926 -13.84 32.43 -14.97
C LYS A 926 -14.39 33.11 -13.70
N ASP A 927 -14.28 32.46 -12.55
CA ASP A 927 -14.65 33.04 -11.26
C ASP A 927 -13.59 34.03 -10.74
N ASP A 928 -12.30 33.78 -11.01
CA ASP A 928 -11.23 34.74 -10.78
C ASP A 928 -11.39 36.01 -11.64
N PHE A 929 -11.78 35.87 -12.92
CA PHE A 929 -12.15 37.02 -13.75
C PHE A 929 -13.36 37.79 -13.19
N ARG A 930 -14.38 37.10 -12.65
CA ARG A 930 -15.53 37.74 -11.98
C ARG A 930 -15.10 38.48 -10.70
N ASN A 931 -14.23 37.87 -9.91
CA ASN A 931 -13.69 38.44 -8.67
C ASN A 931 -12.82 39.68 -8.97
N LEU A 932 -11.92 39.60 -9.96
CA LEU A 932 -11.08 40.70 -10.41
C LEU A 932 -11.90 41.85 -11.00
N TYR A 933 -12.92 41.56 -11.81
CA TYR A 933 -13.84 42.58 -12.33
C TYR A 933 -14.63 43.26 -11.21
N SER A 934 -15.09 42.50 -10.22
CA SER A 934 -15.78 43.02 -9.04
C SER A 934 -14.86 43.87 -8.15
N ALA A 935 -13.60 43.47 -7.99
CA ALA A 935 -12.57 44.25 -7.30
C ALA A 935 -12.23 45.54 -8.06
N MET A 936 -12.17 45.49 -9.40
CA MET A 936 -11.91 46.65 -10.24
C MET A 936 -13.04 47.68 -10.19
N GLU A 937 -14.32 47.26 -10.23
CA GLU A 937 -15.42 48.23 -10.09
C GLU A 937 -15.52 48.77 -8.65
N LYS A 938 -15.22 47.98 -7.61
CA LYS A 938 -15.04 48.48 -6.23
C LYS A 938 -13.96 49.55 -6.16
N LEU A 939 -12.73 49.25 -6.60
CA LEU A 939 -11.62 50.21 -6.62
C LEU A 939 -11.95 51.49 -7.42
N LYS A 940 -12.74 51.36 -8.49
CA LYS A 940 -13.24 52.48 -9.30
C LYS A 940 -14.35 53.28 -8.59
N ILE A 941 -15.10 52.70 -7.67
CA ILE A 941 -16.02 53.40 -6.74
C ILE A 941 -15.20 54.09 -5.65
N ASP A 942 -14.26 53.40 -5.03
CA ASP A 942 -13.40 53.93 -3.96
C ASP A 942 -12.57 55.13 -4.47
N TYR A 943 -12.03 55.04 -5.69
CA TYR A 943 -11.36 56.17 -6.36
C TYR A 943 -12.30 57.37 -6.60
N ARG A 944 -13.58 57.13 -6.92
CA ARG A 944 -14.59 58.20 -7.06
C ARG A 944 -14.86 58.85 -5.70
N SER A 945 -15.05 58.07 -4.63
CA SER A 945 -15.21 58.60 -3.27
C SER A 945 -13.99 59.42 -2.85
N LEU A 946 -12.78 58.88 -2.99
CA LEU A 946 -11.54 59.57 -2.64
C LEU A 946 -11.34 60.87 -3.45
N GLN A 947 -11.79 60.91 -4.71
CA GLN A 947 -11.79 62.13 -5.52
C GLN A 947 -12.83 63.17 -5.03
N GLU A 948 -13.97 62.72 -4.50
CA GLU A 948 -14.95 63.60 -3.84
C GLU A 948 -14.44 64.10 -2.49
N ASP A 949 -13.81 63.24 -1.69
CA ASP A 949 -13.23 63.60 -0.39
C ASP A 949 -12.03 64.54 -0.56
N TYR A 950 -11.22 64.37 -1.61
CA TYR A 950 -10.22 65.37 -2.01
C TYR A 950 -10.86 66.73 -2.36
N LYS A 951 -12.00 66.75 -3.06
CA LYS A 951 -12.74 68.00 -3.35
C LYS A 951 -13.27 68.65 -2.06
N LYS A 952 -13.86 67.86 -1.15
CA LYS A 952 -14.33 68.33 0.18
C LYS A 952 -13.17 68.93 0.98
N ASN A 953 -12.07 68.19 1.12
CA ASN A 953 -10.87 68.61 1.85
C ASN A 953 -10.20 69.84 1.21
N LYS A 954 -10.25 69.99 -0.12
CA LYS A 954 -9.77 71.21 -0.80
C LYS A 954 -10.66 72.42 -0.50
N ILE A 955 -11.98 72.25 -0.47
CA ILE A 955 -12.93 73.32 -0.08
C ILE A 955 -12.74 73.70 1.40
N GLU A 956 -12.59 72.72 2.30
CA GLU A 956 -12.28 72.93 3.72
C GLU A 956 -10.93 73.63 3.91
N SER A 957 -9.88 73.20 3.22
CA SER A 957 -8.55 73.82 3.27
C SER A 957 -8.60 75.29 2.81
N ASN A 958 -9.31 75.59 1.72
CA ASN A 958 -9.56 76.96 1.28
C ASN A 958 -10.35 77.77 2.34
N ARG A 959 -11.37 77.18 2.97
CA ARG A 959 -12.17 77.80 4.05
C ARG A 959 -11.33 78.11 5.29
N LEU A 960 -10.44 77.18 5.67
CA LEU A 960 -9.51 77.35 6.79
C LEU A 960 -8.41 78.37 6.47
N SER A 961 -7.93 78.43 5.23
CA SER A 961 -6.97 79.44 4.77
C SER A 961 -7.59 80.85 4.76
N LEU A 962 -8.84 80.99 4.31
CA LEU A 962 -9.60 82.23 4.45
C LEU A 962 -9.76 82.61 5.92
N LYS A 963 -10.17 81.69 6.80
CA LYS A 963 -10.34 81.97 8.23
C LYS A 963 -9.02 82.26 8.96
N LEU A 964 -7.91 81.68 8.52
CA LEU A 964 -6.56 82.05 9.00
C LEU A 964 -6.23 83.50 8.60
N THR A 965 -6.58 83.90 7.38
CA THR A 965 -6.41 85.27 6.88
C THR A 965 -7.29 86.27 7.64
N GLU A 966 -8.56 85.91 7.92
CA GLU A 966 -9.47 86.69 8.78
C GLU A 966 -8.87 86.90 10.18
N LEU A 967 -8.47 85.81 10.85
CA LEU A 967 -7.89 85.86 12.19
C LEU A 967 -6.55 86.61 12.24
N GLN A 968 -5.73 86.54 11.19
CA GLN A 968 -4.49 87.31 11.10
C GLN A 968 -4.75 88.81 10.85
N GLY A 969 -5.83 89.16 10.16
CA GLY A 969 -6.35 90.53 10.09
C GLY A 969 -6.86 91.04 11.44
N GLU A 970 -7.65 90.23 12.15
CA GLU A 970 -8.09 90.55 13.53
C GLU A 970 -6.89 90.74 14.47
N LEU A 971 -5.88 89.87 14.40
CA LEU A 971 -4.64 89.96 15.18
C LEU A 971 -3.92 91.29 14.90
N SER A 972 -3.72 91.65 13.62
CA SER A 972 -3.06 92.91 13.26
C SER A 972 -3.80 94.14 13.79
N ILE A 973 -5.14 94.11 13.88
CA ILE A 973 -5.95 95.18 14.48
C ILE A 973 -5.79 95.20 16.01
N LYS A 974 -5.62 94.04 16.66
CA LYS A 974 -5.30 93.97 18.09
C LYS A 974 -3.90 94.47 18.39
N ASP A 975 -2.92 94.16 17.56
CA ASP A 975 -1.54 94.64 17.70
C ASP A 975 -1.47 96.16 17.51
N GLU A 976 -2.13 96.74 16.50
CA GLU A 976 -2.23 98.20 16.35
C GLU A 976 -2.91 98.85 17.56
N SER A 977 -4.00 98.24 18.07
CA SER A 977 -4.66 98.70 19.29
C SER A 977 -3.76 98.58 20.54
N TYR A 978 -2.90 97.56 20.61
CA TYR A 978 -1.95 97.38 21.71
C TYR A 978 -0.86 98.43 21.65
N SER A 979 -0.19 98.62 20.50
CA SER A 979 0.83 99.66 20.32
C SER A 979 0.29 101.07 20.54
N ASN A 980 -0.98 101.34 20.18
CA ASN A 980 -1.62 102.62 20.51
C ASN A 980 -1.82 102.78 22.02
N MET A 981 -2.28 101.74 22.73
CA MET A 981 -2.38 101.77 24.20
C MET A 981 -1.01 101.91 24.89
N GLU A 982 0.02 101.24 24.39
CA GLU A 982 1.41 101.37 24.86
C GLU A 982 1.96 102.79 24.62
N LEU A 983 1.63 103.41 23.49
CA LEU A 983 1.94 104.81 23.21
C LEU A 983 1.19 105.78 24.14
N GLN A 984 -0.07 105.50 24.50
CA GLN A 984 -0.80 106.30 25.51
C GLN A 984 -0.21 106.10 26.91
N ASN A 985 0.16 104.88 27.28
CA ASN A 985 0.81 104.57 28.56
C ASN A 985 2.17 105.27 28.65
N SER A 986 2.96 105.25 27.57
CA SER A 986 4.22 106.01 27.46
C SER A 986 4.03 107.52 27.65
N LYS A 987 3.01 108.10 26.99
CA LYS A 987 2.64 109.52 27.18
C LYS A 987 2.19 109.82 28.62
N LEU A 988 1.50 108.88 29.27
CA LEU A 988 1.06 109.01 30.65
C LEU A 988 2.26 108.94 31.61
N ASN A 989 3.19 108.02 31.39
CA ASN A 989 4.42 107.92 32.17
C ASN A 989 5.29 109.18 32.04
N GLN A 990 5.48 109.72 30.83
CA GLN A 990 6.16 111.01 30.62
C GLN A 990 5.50 112.16 31.40
N ARG A 991 4.16 112.19 31.50
CA ARG A 991 3.45 113.17 32.34
C ARG A 991 3.70 112.93 33.83
N CYS A 992 3.71 111.67 34.29
CA CYS A 992 4.06 111.32 35.66
C CYS A 992 5.50 111.72 36.01
N GLU A 993 6.46 111.51 35.11
CA GLU A 993 7.86 111.93 35.27
C GLU A 993 8.00 113.46 35.32
N MET A 994 7.35 114.21 34.42
CA MET A 994 7.33 115.68 34.49
C MET A 994 6.69 116.19 35.79
N LEU A 995 5.60 115.56 36.25
CA LEU A 995 4.97 115.90 37.54
C LEU A 995 5.88 115.55 38.72
N ALA A 996 6.61 114.44 38.69
CA ALA A 996 7.58 114.06 39.71
C ALA A 996 8.76 115.05 39.75
N GLN A 997 9.29 115.47 38.60
CA GLN A 997 10.31 116.51 38.50
C GLN A 997 9.79 117.84 39.07
N MET A 998 8.60 118.30 38.65
CA MET A 998 7.99 119.54 39.15
C MET A 998 7.76 119.47 40.67
N ASN A 999 7.26 118.33 41.19
CA ASN A 999 7.06 118.13 42.61
C ASN A 999 8.40 118.14 43.38
N SER A 1000 9.47 117.54 42.84
CA SER A 1000 10.81 117.62 43.44
C SER A 1000 11.35 119.06 43.48
N GLY A 1001 11.05 119.87 42.45
CA GLY A 1001 11.36 121.30 42.42
C GLY A 1001 10.56 122.10 43.45
N LEU A 1002 9.26 121.83 43.59
CA LEU A 1002 8.43 122.40 44.64
C LEU A 1002 8.92 121.99 46.04
N ASP A 1003 9.39 120.77 46.23
CA ASP A 1003 9.93 120.30 47.50
C ASP A 1003 11.33 120.88 47.82
N ASN A 1004 12.14 121.17 46.78
CA ASN A 1004 13.37 121.96 46.92
C ASN A 1004 13.06 123.40 47.34
N ASN A 1005 12.08 124.04 46.68
CA ASN A 1005 11.62 125.39 47.03
C ASN A 1005 10.99 125.43 48.43
N ARG A 1006 10.23 124.40 48.82
CA ARG A 1006 9.65 124.25 50.16
C ARG A 1006 10.72 124.08 51.22
N ARG A 1007 11.77 123.29 50.96
CA ARG A 1007 12.94 123.19 51.86
C ARG A 1007 13.64 124.53 52.00
N SER A 1008 13.99 125.19 50.90
CA SER A 1008 14.61 126.53 50.94
C SER A 1008 13.73 127.55 51.68
N LEU A 1009 12.41 127.54 51.49
CA LEU A 1009 11.49 128.40 52.24
C LEU A 1009 11.43 128.04 53.72
N MET A 1010 11.46 126.75 54.08
CA MET A 1010 11.58 126.31 55.48
C MET A 1010 12.91 126.72 56.11
N ASP A 1011 14.00 126.75 55.36
CA ASP A 1011 15.30 127.25 55.83
C ASP A 1011 15.21 128.78 56.10
N HIS A 1012 14.64 129.55 55.17
CA HIS A 1012 14.37 130.99 55.37
C HIS A 1012 13.44 131.24 56.57
N VAL A 1013 12.37 130.46 56.73
CA VAL A 1013 11.45 130.51 57.87
C VAL A 1013 12.15 130.12 59.18
N SER A 1014 13.12 129.21 59.14
CA SER A 1014 13.93 128.84 60.32
C SER A 1014 14.90 129.96 60.72
N VAL A 1015 15.51 130.65 59.74
CA VAL A 1015 16.30 131.87 59.99
C VAL A 1015 15.41 132.99 60.57
N LEU A 1016 14.21 133.19 60.02
CA LEU A 1016 13.24 134.17 60.53
C LEU A 1016 12.71 133.80 61.91
N LEU A 1017 12.54 132.51 62.22
CA LEU A 1017 12.15 132.03 63.55
C LEU A 1017 13.26 132.28 64.56
N ASN A 1018 14.54 132.05 64.21
CA ASN A 1018 15.66 132.41 65.08
C ASN A 1018 15.70 133.92 65.33
N GLN A 1019 15.55 134.75 64.28
CA GLN A 1019 15.45 136.21 64.43
C GLN A 1019 14.26 136.64 65.32
N TYR A 1020 13.10 135.97 65.20
CA TYR A 1020 11.95 136.18 66.08
C TYR A 1020 12.22 135.71 67.51
N GLN A 1021 13.00 134.65 67.71
CA GLN A 1021 13.36 134.12 69.01
C GLN A 1021 14.33 135.08 69.73
N ASP A 1022 15.32 135.61 69.01
CA ASP A 1022 16.29 136.60 69.50
C ASP A 1022 15.61 137.96 69.80
N LEU A 1023 14.61 138.35 69.00
CA LEU A 1023 13.80 139.54 69.26
C LEU A 1023 12.80 139.31 70.40
N LEU A 1024 12.31 138.08 70.59
CA LEU A 1024 11.44 137.71 71.69
C LEU A 1024 12.18 137.65 73.02
N THR A 1025 13.45 137.22 73.07
CA THR A 1025 14.27 137.33 74.29
C THR A 1025 14.53 138.78 74.64
N HIS A 1026 14.93 139.64 73.69
CA HIS A 1026 15.01 141.09 73.92
C HIS A 1026 13.67 141.68 74.41
N SER A 1027 12.54 141.31 73.79
CA SER A 1027 11.22 141.79 74.21
C SER A 1027 10.78 141.22 75.57
N LEU A 1028 11.32 140.09 76.02
CA LEU A 1028 11.07 139.54 77.36
C LEU A 1028 11.93 140.25 78.41
N GLU A 1029 13.17 140.57 78.09
CA GLU A 1029 14.07 141.38 78.92
C GLU A 1029 13.51 142.81 79.11
N ASP A 1030 13.11 143.48 78.01
CA ASP A 1030 12.34 144.74 78.04
C ASP A 1030 11.06 144.61 78.88
N LYS A 1031 10.36 143.47 78.79
CA LYS A 1031 9.12 143.25 79.55
C LYS A 1031 9.37 143.02 81.03
N GLU A 1032 10.50 142.42 81.44
CA GLU A 1032 10.89 142.36 82.84
C GLU A 1032 11.24 143.77 83.36
N HIS A 1033 11.92 144.60 82.56
CA HIS A 1033 12.10 146.03 82.86
C HIS A 1033 10.75 146.75 83.03
N TYR A 1034 9.81 146.60 82.09
CA TYR A 1034 8.47 147.21 82.21
C TYR A 1034 7.63 146.64 83.35
N HIS A 1035 7.78 145.37 83.74
CA HIS A 1035 7.07 144.84 84.91
C HIS A 1035 7.66 145.36 86.23
N MET A 1036 8.98 145.63 86.26
CA MET A 1036 9.63 146.33 87.37
C MET A 1036 9.05 147.75 87.54
N GLU A 1037 8.74 148.43 86.43
CA GLU A 1037 8.16 149.77 86.38
C GLU A 1037 6.64 149.77 86.67
N GLU A 1038 5.87 148.88 86.04
CA GLU A 1038 4.42 148.74 86.22
C GLU A 1038 4.08 148.37 87.68
N LYS A 1039 4.96 147.63 88.37
CA LYS A 1039 4.84 147.37 89.81
C LYS A 1039 4.82 148.67 90.63
N ILE A 1040 5.67 149.65 90.29
CA ILE A 1040 5.73 150.97 90.94
C ILE A 1040 4.43 151.74 90.69
N TYR A 1041 3.91 151.73 89.46
CA TYR A 1041 2.64 152.39 89.14
C TYR A 1041 1.40 151.69 89.71
N ARG A 1042 1.39 150.36 89.82
CA ARG A 1042 0.28 149.59 90.39
C ARG A 1042 0.04 149.92 91.86
N ASP A 1043 1.11 150.16 92.61
CA ASP A 1043 1.04 150.64 94.00
C ASP A 1043 0.50 152.08 94.10
N GLN A 1044 0.71 152.93 93.09
CA GLN A 1044 0.07 154.25 92.99
C GLN A 1044 -1.43 154.15 92.64
N VAL A 1045 -1.83 153.28 91.71
CA VAL A 1045 -3.27 153.12 91.34
C VAL A 1045 -4.08 152.51 92.48
N ASN A 1046 -3.48 151.61 93.29
CA ASN A 1046 -4.07 151.12 94.54
C ASN A 1046 -4.37 152.24 95.55
N HIS A 1047 -3.71 153.40 95.45
CA HIS A 1047 -4.02 154.59 96.26
C HIS A 1047 -5.29 155.31 95.76
N LEU A 1048 -5.47 155.43 94.45
CA LEU A 1048 -6.59 156.14 93.82
C LEU A 1048 -7.92 155.36 93.86
N SER A 1049 -7.90 154.04 93.71
CA SER A 1049 -9.11 153.22 93.79
C SER A 1049 -9.84 153.38 95.15
N ARG A 1050 -9.07 153.54 96.24
CA ARG A 1050 -9.57 153.81 97.61
C ARG A 1050 -10.24 155.17 97.77
N GLN A 1051 -10.09 156.07 96.79
CA GLN A 1051 -10.78 157.36 96.74
C GLN A 1051 -12.05 157.30 95.88
N LYS A 1052 -12.04 156.53 94.77
CA LYS A 1052 -13.20 156.37 93.87
C LYS A 1052 -14.38 155.63 94.52
N GLU A 1053 -14.09 154.55 95.26
CA GLU A 1053 -15.11 153.71 95.92
C GLU A 1053 -16.07 154.56 96.80
N LYS A 1054 -15.52 155.51 97.56
CA LYS A 1054 -16.25 156.42 98.47
C LYS A 1054 -17.07 157.52 97.77
N LEU A 1055 -16.95 157.65 96.45
CA LEU A 1055 -17.72 158.59 95.64
C LEU A 1055 -18.86 157.90 94.89
N GLU A 1056 -18.71 156.63 94.51
CA GLU A 1056 -19.76 155.89 93.80
C GLU A 1056 -20.91 155.45 94.73
N GLU A 1057 -20.62 155.10 95.99
CA GLU A 1057 -21.65 154.84 97.01
C GLU A 1057 -22.61 156.03 97.19
N LYS A 1058 -22.07 157.27 97.16
CA LYS A 1058 -22.85 158.50 97.38
C LYS A 1058 -23.80 158.88 96.23
N ILE A 1059 -23.64 158.29 95.04
CA ILE A 1059 -24.35 158.75 93.83
C ILE A 1059 -25.49 157.82 93.43
N MET A 1060 -25.35 156.49 93.59
CA MET A 1060 -26.36 155.55 93.08
C MET A 1060 -27.55 155.28 94.02
N GLU A 1061 -27.47 155.60 95.31
CA GLU A 1061 -28.56 155.34 96.26
C GLU A 1061 -29.76 156.32 96.09
N TYR A 1062 -29.56 157.46 95.42
CA TYR A 1062 -30.53 158.56 95.45
C TYR A 1062 -31.78 158.38 94.56
N TYR A 1063 -31.72 157.62 93.44
CA TYR A 1063 -32.75 157.74 92.37
C TYR A 1063 -33.37 156.48 91.73
N ARG A 1064 -33.19 155.26 92.27
CA ARG A 1064 -33.99 154.08 91.82
C ARG A 1064 -35.24 153.77 92.66
N ASN A 1065 -35.68 154.76 93.43
CA ASN A 1065 -36.94 154.72 94.18
C ASN A 1065 -38.18 154.87 93.27
N LYS A 1066 -38.64 153.76 92.67
CA LYS A 1066 -40.00 153.20 92.87
C LYS A 1066 -40.30 152.00 91.95
N GLN A 1067 -39.78 150.85 92.39
CA GLN A 1067 -40.37 149.49 92.27
C GLN A 1067 -40.88 148.97 90.91
N SER A 1068 -40.09 148.09 90.28
CA SER A 1068 -40.61 146.93 89.52
C SER A 1068 -39.52 145.82 89.38
N CYS A 1069 -39.97 144.59 89.07
CA CYS A 1069 -39.18 143.40 88.67
C CYS A 1069 -38.32 142.65 89.74
N SER A 1070 -38.23 141.31 89.59
CA SER A 1070 -37.55 140.36 90.51
C SER A 1070 -37.36 138.97 89.86
N THR A 1071 -36.32 138.14 90.07
CA THR A 1071 -35.01 138.25 90.78
C THR A 1071 -34.03 137.12 90.33
N LYS A 1072 -32.71 137.24 90.60
CA LYS A 1072 -31.65 136.19 90.42
C LYS A 1072 -30.60 136.21 91.56
N LYS A 1073 -29.88 135.10 91.83
CA LYS A 1073 -28.65 134.94 92.68
C LYS A 1073 -27.84 133.69 92.18
N LYS A 1074 -26.48 133.65 92.03
CA LYS A 1074 -25.27 133.72 92.94
C LYS A 1074 -24.91 132.35 93.61
N ARG A 1075 -23.64 131.91 93.85
CA ARG A 1075 -22.22 132.28 93.44
C ARG A 1075 -21.17 131.25 94.02
N PHE A 1076 -19.84 131.43 93.77
CA PHE A 1076 -18.60 130.80 94.37
C PHE A 1076 -18.11 129.43 93.79
N GLY A 1077 -16.80 129.03 93.80
CA GLY A 1077 -15.51 129.75 94.02
C GLY A 1077 -14.19 128.89 94.18
N ALA A 1078 -13.07 129.30 93.52
CA ALA A 1078 -11.60 129.22 93.83
C ALA A 1078 -10.73 127.91 94.03
N ASN A 1079 -9.60 127.84 93.25
CA ASN A 1079 -8.16 127.63 93.62
C ASN A 1079 -7.40 126.26 93.90
N LEU A 1080 -6.43 125.93 93.00
CA LEU A 1080 -4.92 125.89 93.20
C LEU A 1080 -4.06 124.56 93.35
N VAL A 1081 -3.08 124.38 92.42
CA VAL A 1081 -1.66 123.86 92.53
C VAL A 1081 -1.15 122.41 92.14
N LYS A 1082 -0.08 122.39 91.29
CA LYS A 1082 0.98 121.36 90.98
C LYS A 1082 0.56 120.00 90.34
N ARG A 1083 1.37 119.27 89.52
CA ARG A 1083 2.82 119.32 89.16
C ARG A 1083 3.15 118.61 87.79
N VAL A 1084 4.21 119.04 87.07
CA VAL A 1084 5.12 118.30 86.12
C VAL A 1084 4.57 117.57 84.86
N ARG A 1085 5.16 117.84 83.66
CA ARG A 1085 5.85 116.88 82.73
C ARG A 1085 6.22 117.47 81.33
N LYS A 1086 7.52 117.49 80.98
CA LYS A 1086 8.14 117.36 79.62
C LYS A 1086 9.67 117.24 79.86
N ALA A 1087 10.47 116.30 79.34
CA ALA A 1087 10.59 115.58 78.07
C ALA A 1087 11.34 116.36 76.97
N GLY A 1088 12.39 115.74 76.41
CA GLY A 1088 13.29 116.26 75.37
C GLY A 1088 13.94 115.12 74.56
N SER A 1089 14.61 115.47 73.46
CA SER A 1089 15.13 114.56 72.42
C SER A 1089 16.64 114.28 72.56
N GLU A 1090 17.20 113.30 71.84
CA GLU A 1090 18.33 113.46 70.87
C GLU A 1090 18.92 112.14 70.29
N LEU A 1091 19.69 112.26 69.19
CA LEU A 1091 20.70 111.34 68.58
C LEU A 1091 20.24 109.90 68.15
N LEU A 1092 20.24 109.49 66.86
CA LEU A 1092 21.32 109.28 65.86
C LEU A 1092 22.24 108.07 66.19
N HIS A 1093 22.38 106.99 65.38
CA HIS A 1093 22.90 106.98 64.00
C HIS A 1093 23.00 105.56 63.36
N LYS A 1094 23.09 105.51 62.00
CA LYS A 1094 23.87 104.59 61.12
C LYS A 1094 23.52 103.08 60.92
N ASN A 1095 22.83 102.83 59.79
CA ASN A 1095 23.35 102.24 58.53
C ASN A 1095 23.45 100.70 58.27
N ARG A 1096 22.89 100.32 57.09
CA ARG A 1096 23.31 99.29 56.10
C ARG A 1096 23.04 97.76 56.27
N GLN A 1097 22.22 97.28 55.32
CA GLN A 1097 22.47 96.16 54.36
C GLN A 1097 22.13 94.67 54.66
N SER A 1098 21.28 94.13 53.76
CA SER A 1098 21.59 93.01 52.82
C SER A 1098 21.26 91.54 53.16
N TRP A 1099 20.13 91.07 52.60
CA TRP A 1099 19.91 89.75 51.93
C TRP A 1099 19.89 88.42 52.74
N THR A 1100 19.46 87.37 52.02
CA THR A 1100 19.53 85.91 52.26
C THR A 1100 18.67 85.24 53.37
N GLU A 1101 17.55 84.66 52.91
CA GLU A 1101 17.24 83.20 52.86
C GLU A 1101 16.92 82.32 54.09
N ASP A 1102 15.71 81.73 54.00
CA ASP A 1102 15.40 80.28 54.03
C ASP A 1102 14.97 79.55 55.33
N SER A 1103 14.22 78.45 55.11
CA SER A 1103 14.12 77.22 55.92
C SER A 1103 13.27 77.24 57.22
N ARG A 1104 12.00 76.78 57.13
CA ARG A 1104 11.57 75.37 57.44
C ARG A 1104 10.11 75.14 57.91
N GLN A 1105 9.39 74.31 57.13
CA GLN A 1105 8.91 72.96 57.51
C GLN A 1105 7.74 72.74 58.52
N ASP A 1106 6.69 72.07 58.01
CA ASP A 1106 5.95 70.90 58.58
C ASP A 1106 4.41 71.00 58.83
N ARG A 1107 3.75 69.83 58.67
CA ARG A 1107 2.45 69.34 59.20
C ARG A 1107 1.09 69.52 58.49
N HIS A 1108 0.67 68.37 57.94
CA HIS A 1108 -0.58 67.62 58.25
C HIS A 1108 -1.94 67.96 57.55
N ALA A 1109 -2.43 66.95 56.82
CA ALA A 1109 -3.80 66.38 56.81
C ALA A 1109 -5.07 67.21 56.51
N GLY A 1110 -5.88 66.74 55.54
CA GLY A 1110 -7.35 66.75 55.67
C GLY A 1110 -8.23 67.05 54.44
N THR A 1111 -8.86 66.00 53.89
CA THR A 1111 -10.26 65.99 53.39
C THR A 1111 -10.67 66.71 52.08
N ARG A 1112 -11.12 65.89 51.12
CA ARG A 1112 -12.09 66.11 50.01
C ARG A 1112 -12.72 67.52 49.82
N ARG A 1113 -12.60 68.08 48.60
CA ARG A 1113 -13.72 68.14 47.62
C ARG A 1113 -13.27 68.47 46.18
N THR A 1114 -14.17 68.25 45.23
CA THR A 1114 -14.05 68.44 43.77
C THR A 1114 -14.32 69.89 43.31
N VAL A 1115 -13.70 70.35 42.22
CA VAL A 1115 -14.32 70.96 41.00
C VAL A 1115 -13.25 71.28 39.92
N TYR A 1116 -13.69 71.54 38.69
CA TYR A 1116 -13.01 71.51 37.39
C TYR A 1116 -12.00 72.65 37.01
N TYR A 1117 -11.21 72.33 35.97
CA TYR A 1117 -10.77 73.14 34.79
C TYR A 1117 -9.47 73.98 34.79
N THR A 1118 -8.80 73.91 33.61
CA THR A 1118 -7.78 74.79 32.98
C THR A 1118 -6.47 75.06 33.73
N ASP A 1119 -5.25 74.81 33.22
CA ASP A 1119 -4.60 74.99 31.89
C ASP A 1119 -3.77 76.30 31.80
N ASP A 1120 -2.45 76.15 31.61
CA ASP A 1120 -1.45 77.04 30.97
C ASP A 1120 -0.09 76.29 31.05
N PHE A 1121 0.66 75.95 29.99
CA PHE A 1121 1.41 76.76 28.98
C PHE A 1121 2.56 77.62 29.56
N PRO A 1122 3.67 77.93 28.82
CA PRO A 1122 4.07 77.61 27.42
C PRO A 1122 5.29 76.63 27.32
N SER A 1123 5.47 75.79 26.27
CA SER A 1123 6.01 76.04 24.89
C SER A 1123 7.53 76.33 24.80
N PRO A 1124 8.27 76.04 23.68
CA PRO A 1124 7.81 75.61 22.33
C PRO A 1124 8.60 74.46 21.61
N THR A 1125 8.09 74.01 20.45
CA THR A 1125 8.77 73.31 19.29
C THR A 1125 9.46 71.94 19.49
N SER A 1126 9.46 70.97 18.55
CA SER A 1126 8.74 70.79 17.26
C SER A 1126 8.95 69.38 16.63
N SER A 1127 7.91 68.76 16.03
CA SER A 1127 7.94 67.63 15.03
C SER A 1127 8.60 66.28 15.44
N LEU A 1128 8.21 65.07 14.95
CA LEU A 1128 7.14 64.60 14.05
C LEU A 1128 6.82 63.07 14.34
N THR A 1129 5.95 62.44 13.56
CA THR A 1129 5.50 61.01 13.59
C THR A 1129 6.62 59.95 13.42
N HIS A 1130 6.48 58.64 13.68
CA HIS A 1130 5.31 57.71 13.55
C HIS A 1130 5.46 56.42 14.41
N ASP A 1131 4.48 55.50 14.33
CA ASP A 1131 4.36 54.23 15.06
C ASP A 1131 5.40 53.15 14.77
N SER A 1132 5.60 52.24 15.74
CA SER A 1132 5.44 50.78 15.53
C SER A 1132 5.41 50.03 16.87
N LYS A 1133 4.68 48.90 16.93
CA LYS A 1133 4.58 48.02 18.12
C LYS A 1133 5.63 46.91 18.05
N LEU A 1134 6.18 46.50 19.20
CA LEU A 1134 6.91 45.24 19.34
C LEU A 1134 6.95 44.74 20.80
N SER A 1135 6.96 43.40 20.95
CA SER A 1135 7.25 42.59 22.16
C SER A 1135 6.44 42.83 23.45
N ASP A 1136 5.62 41.85 23.81
CA ASP A 1136 4.99 41.67 25.13
C ASP A 1136 5.95 41.08 26.18
N THR A 1137 5.49 41.00 27.45
CA THR A 1137 6.30 40.69 28.64
C THR A 1137 5.92 39.35 29.31
N LEU A 1138 6.87 38.73 30.02
CA LEU A 1138 6.72 37.60 30.96
C LEU A 1138 6.01 38.05 32.29
N PRO A 1139 5.80 37.23 33.36
CA PRO A 1139 5.96 35.76 33.53
C PRO A 1139 4.79 35.01 34.27
N ILE A 1140 4.78 33.65 34.20
CA ILE A 1140 4.74 32.63 35.30
C ILE A 1140 3.96 33.00 36.59
N PRO A 1141 2.96 32.22 37.11
CA PRO A 1141 3.29 30.97 37.83
C PRO A 1141 2.26 29.81 38.04
N SER A 1142 2.83 28.67 38.48
CA SER A 1142 2.41 27.75 39.57
C SER A 1142 1.31 26.64 39.45
N VAL A 1143 1.79 25.37 39.53
CA VAL A 1143 1.57 24.39 40.65
C VAL A 1143 0.31 23.48 40.72
N ASN A 1144 0.59 22.16 40.82
CA ASN A 1144 -0.06 21.05 41.57
C ASN A 1144 -1.19 20.12 41.04
N ASP A 1145 -0.95 18.82 41.27
CA ASP A 1145 -1.70 17.84 42.12
C ASP A 1145 -2.41 16.57 41.58
N THR A 1146 -2.15 15.49 42.36
CA THR A 1146 -2.97 14.28 42.70
C THR A 1146 -3.08 13.00 41.82
N ASP A 1147 -2.58 11.92 42.44
CA ASP A 1147 -3.15 10.56 42.64
C ASP A 1147 -3.02 9.37 41.64
N GLY A 1148 -2.82 8.17 42.25
CA GLY A 1148 -2.73 6.82 41.66
C GLY A 1148 -4.03 6.00 41.86
N PRO A 1149 -4.05 4.70 42.24
CA PRO A 1149 -3.00 3.75 42.71
C PRO A 1149 -2.92 2.43 41.87
N SER A 1150 -2.18 1.32 42.12
CA SER A 1150 -0.94 0.94 42.86
C SER A 1150 -0.54 -0.52 42.45
N ASN A 1151 0.22 -1.23 43.32
CA ASN A 1151 0.60 -2.68 43.34
C ASN A 1151 1.84 -3.05 42.50
N LEU A 1152 3.04 -3.24 43.10
CA LEU A 1152 3.55 -4.34 43.97
C LEU A 1152 3.71 -5.67 43.22
N ASP A 1153 4.88 -6.32 43.22
CA ASP A 1153 5.56 -6.79 44.45
C ASP A 1153 7.13 -6.73 44.43
N THR A 1154 7.82 -7.11 45.52
CA THR A 1154 9.30 -7.02 45.66
C THR A 1154 9.95 -8.07 46.59
N SER A 1155 11.15 -8.58 46.26
CA SER A 1155 11.89 -9.51 47.14
C SER A 1155 13.44 -9.38 47.14
N ARG A 1156 13.95 -8.63 48.13
CA ARG A 1156 15.18 -8.80 48.96
C ARG A 1156 16.60 -9.10 48.38
N THR A 1157 17.56 -8.35 48.94
CA THR A 1157 19.04 -8.47 49.01
C THR A 1157 19.55 -9.61 49.93
N GLU A 1158 20.84 -9.99 50.03
CA GLU A 1158 22.14 -9.64 49.37
C GLU A 1158 22.93 -10.99 49.12
N ALA A 1159 24.23 -11.16 48.80
CA ALA A 1159 25.41 -10.31 48.98
C ALA A 1159 26.61 -10.55 48.02
N ARG A 1160 27.52 -9.57 48.05
CA ARG A 1160 29.00 -9.51 47.81
C ARG A 1160 29.85 -10.78 47.51
N PRO A 1161 31.12 -10.61 47.01
CA PRO A 1161 31.77 -9.40 46.45
C PRO A 1161 32.40 -9.62 45.04
N GLY A 1162 32.84 -8.56 44.35
CA GLY A 1162 33.69 -8.71 43.15
C GLY A 1162 33.93 -7.47 42.28
N GLU A 1163 35.11 -6.89 42.44
CA GLU A 1163 35.98 -6.19 41.46
C GLU A 1163 35.47 -5.12 40.46
N SER A 1164 36.33 -4.11 40.28
CA SER A 1164 36.14 -2.93 39.43
C SER A 1164 36.45 -3.18 37.95
N ARG A 1165 35.86 -2.34 37.08
CA ARG A 1165 36.21 -2.24 35.64
C ARG A 1165 37.72 -2.00 35.42
N PRO A 1166 38.35 -2.66 34.43
CA PRO A 1166 39.54 -2.12 33.77
C PRO A 1166 39.15 -1.12 32.68
N PHE A 1167 39.98 -0.09 32.53
CA PHE A 1167 39.96 0.92 31.47
C PHE A 1167 41.21 0.67 30.62
N LEU A 1168 41.15 0.74 29.28
CA LEU A 1168 42.38 0.75 28.48
C LEU A 1168 42.25 1.57 27.20
N ILE A 1169 43.33 2.27 26.86
CA ILE A 1169 43.53 3.06 25.64
C ILE A 1169 44.59 2.34 24.81
N TYR A 1170 44.49 2.42 23.48
CA TYR A 1170 45.57 1.99 22.58
C TYR A 1170 45.96 3.08 21.59
N ASN A 1171 47.26 3.25 21.37
CA ASN A 1171 47.78 3.97 20.21
C ASN A 1171 49.22 3.51 19.86
N LYS A 1172 49.33 2.76 18.75
CA LYS A 1172 50.44 2.72 17.77
C LYS A 1172 51.90 2.54 18.25
N ILE A 1173 52.59 1.49 17.73
CA ILE A 1173 53.81 1.59 16.90
C ILE A 1173 54.42 0.21 16.53
N SER A 1174 54.84 0.08 15.26
CA SER A 1174 55.80 -0.84 14.60
C SER A 1174 55.83 -2.37 14.85
N ALA A 1175 56.10 -3.09 13.76
CA ALA A 1175 56.45 -4.52 13.72
C ALA A 1175 57.97 -4.74 13.65
N VAL A 1176 58.43 -5.98 13.88
CA VAL A 1176 59.66 -6.55 13.26
C VAL A 1176 59.65 -8.10 13.34
N ILE A 1177 60.03 -8.71 12.21
CA ILE A 1177 60.68 -10.02 11.97
C ILE A 1177 60.64 -11.10 13.07
N ASN A 1178 60.27 -12.33 12.68
CA ASN A 1178 60.84 -13.54 13.27
C ASN A 1178 61.22 -14.56 12.18
N GLU A 1179 62.42 -15.12 12.26
CA GLU A 1179 62.76 -16.38 11.58
C GLU A 1179 62.17 -17.57 12.35
N PRO A 1180 62.24 -18.79 11.81
CA PRO A 1180 63.19 -19.72 12.43
C PRO A 1180 64.09 -20.45 11.42
N LYS A 1181 65.31 -20.79 11.86
CA LYS A 1181 66.26 -21.62 11.12
C LYS A 1181 66.30 -23.06 11.65
N ASN A 1182 66.67 -23.98 10.74
CA ASN A 1182 67.33 -25.27 11.02
C ASN A 1182 66.47 -26.40 11.66
N THR A 1183 66.75 -27.69 11.43
CA THR A 1183 67.98 -28.30 10.86
C THR A 1183 67.72 -29.68 10.19
N ILE A 1184 68.28 -29.92 8.99
CA ILE A 1184 68.91 -31.18 8.47
C ILE A 1184 68.01 -32.47 8.43
N VAL A 1185 67.88 -33.22 7.31
CA VAL A 1185 68.90 -34.08 6.65
C VAL A 1185 68.84 -34.10 5.10
N ALA A 1186 70.00 -33.81 4.50
CA ALA A 1186 70.64 -34.25 3.24
C ALA A 1186 69.91 -34.93 2.03
N GLU A 1187 70.24 -34.39 0.84
CA GLU A 1187 70.68 -35.11 -0.41
C GLU A 1187 69.66 -35.88 -1.29
N ASN A 1188 69.75 -35.94 -2.64
CA ASN A 1188 70.83 -35.51 -3.58
C ASN A 1188 70.35 -35.18 -5.04
N SER A 1189 71.24 -34.51 -5.81
CA SER A 1189 71.38 -34.48 -7.31
C SER A 1189 70.23 -34.08 -8.28
N THR A 1190 70.35 -32.86 -8.85
CA THR A 1190 70.52 -32.46 -10.30
C THR A 1190 70.50 -33.51 -11.44
N PRO A 1191 70.40 -33.16 -12.77
CA PRO A 1191 70.40 -31.81 -13.44
C PRO A 1191 69.41 -31.60 -14.64
N ASN A 1192 69.45 -30.39 -15.25
CA ASN A 1192 69.17 -30.05 -16.68
C ASN A 1192 67.74 -30.24 -17.26
N ASP A 1193 67.34 -29.66 -18.41
CA ASP A 1193 68.10 -29.02 -19.53
C ASP A 1193 67.43 -27.71 -20.08
N GLU A 1194 67.98 -27.12 -21.17
CA GLU A 1194 67.84 -25.69 -21.52
C GLU A 1194 67.01 -25.30 -22.79
N ILE A 1195 66.56 -24.03 -22.81
CA ILE A 1195 66.62 -23.05 -23.95
C ILE A 1195 65.59 -23.13 -25.15
N PRO A 1196 65.25 -21.99 -25.82
CA PRO A 1196 63.85 -21.68 -26.18
C PRO A 1196 63.63 -21.09 -27.62
N ASP A 1197 62.97 -19.91 -27.72
CA ASP A 1197 62.72 -19.03 -28.89
C ASP A 1197 61.71 -19.53 -29.97
N THR A 1198 60.86 -18.68 -30.59
CA THR A 1198 61.25 -17.47 -31.34
C THR A 1198 60.15 -16.39 -31.52
N THR A 1199 60.48 -15.15 -31.13
CA THR A 1199 60.34 -13.85 -31.85
C THR A 1199 59.03 -13.32 -32.48
N ILE A 1200 58.55 -12.25 -31.81
CA ILE A 1200 57.92 -10.99 -32.29
C ILE A 1200 58.67 -10.32 -33.48
N PRO A 1201 57.99 -9.66 -34.47
CA PRO A 1201 58.18 -8.19 -34.72
C PRO A 1201 56.92 -7.43 -35.30
N VAL A 1202 56.47 -6.26 -34.77
CA VAL A 1202 56.88 -4.83 -35.04
C VAL A 1202 56.21 -4.21 -36.31
N ASN A 1203 55.75 -2.94 -36.41
CA ASN A 1203 55.60 -1.79 -35.47
C ASN A 1203 54.65 -0.69 -36.05
N LYS A 1204 54.43 0.38 -35.25
CA LYS A 1204 54.34 1.84 -35.59
C LYS A 1204 53.03 2.52 -35.14
N ASP A 1205 53.02 3.79 -34.72
CA ASP A 1205 54.04 4.71 -34.16
C ASP A 1205 53.30 5.88 -33.48
N GLY A 1206 53.83 6.48 -32.41
CA GLY A 1206 53.29 7.72 -31.81
C GLY A 1206 53.44 7.80 -30.29
N THR A 1207 54.01 8.88 -29.76
CA THR A 1207 54.46 8.98 -28.36
C THR A 1207 53.97 10.23 -27.63
N SER A 1208 53.66 10.12 -26.33
CA SER A 1208 54.13 11.08 -25.29
C SER A 1208 53.69 10.75 -23.85
N LYS A 1209 54.68 10.80 -22.94
CA LYS A 1209 54.62 11.27 -21.53
C LYS A 1209 53.71 10.58 -20.50
N VAL A 1210 54.31 9.63 -19.78
CA VAL A 1210 54.57 9.66 -18.31
C VAL A 1210 53.44 10.13 -17.38
N GLY A 1211 52.94 9.23 -16.53
CA GLY A 1211 52.10 9.53 -15.36
C GLY A 1211 51.80 8.29 -14.51
N ASN A 1212 52.36 8.23 -13.30
CA ASN A 1212 52.47 7.07 -12.40
C ASN A 1212 51.29 6.07 -12.28
N SER A 1213 51.71 4.81 -12.20
CA SER A 1213 51.10 3.62 -11.60
C SER A 1213 49.95 3.79 -10.61
N ILE A 1214 48.93 2.96 -10.85
CA ILE A 1214 48.02 2.37 -9.87
C ILE A 1214 48.78 1.90 -8.61
N TRP A 1215 48.17 2.10 -7.43
CA TRP A 1215 48.48 1.35 -6.21
C TRP A 1215 47.23 0.59 -5.75
N TYR A 1216 47.41 -0.70 -5.46
CA TYR A 1216 46.52 -1.44 -4.56
C TYR A 1216 47.08 -1.30 -3.14
N GLU A 1217 46.21 -1.12 -2.15
CA GLU A 1217 46.56 -1.38 -0.75
C GLU A 1217 45.35 -2.02 -0.04
N TYR A 1218 45.63 -2.92 0.90
CA TYR A 1218 44.61 -3.72 1.58
C TYR A 1218 43.93 -2.94 2.71
N GLY A 1219 42.64 -3.21 2.93
CA GLY A 1219 41.88 -2.66 4.06
C GLY A 1219 40.81 -3.64 4.54
N CYS A 1220 41.14 -4.47 5.54
CA CYS A 1220 40.18 -5.24 6.32
C CYS A 1220 40.54 -5.13 7.81
N VAL A 1221 39.81 -4.25 8.50
CA VAL A 1221 39.37 -4.39 9.91
C VAL A 1221 37.92 -3.91 9.92
#